data_AF-A0A3P8XKB6-F1
#
_entry.id   AF-A0A3P8XKB6-F1
#
_cell.length_a   1.000
_cell.length_b   1.000
_cell.length_c   1.000
_cell.angle_alpha   90.00
_cell.angle_beta   90.00
_cell.angle_gamma   90.00
#
_symmetry.space_group_name_H-M   'P 1'
#
loop_
_entity.id
_entity.type
_entity.pdbx_description
1 polymer ?
#
loop_
_entity_poly.entity_id
_entity_poly.type
_entity_poly.pdbx_seq_one_letter_code
_entity_poly.pdbx_strand_id
1 'polypeptide(L)'
;MPLREDIGVPSWSPIVETQQFPLSDCVFLSETISSLFSSGTLCLCGGGRDTHVSIATRDCFGAAIVTQWNSFEHSSEYPTDAFGELEFIGAGKRHSNFLRLSCNTPAHMVYRVMTNYWKMPSPNLVISVVGGGGNEKVKSWVRDVLRQGLVRAAQSTGAWILTGGLREGIGRCVGEAVRDHSAAASSLSLKKVIAVGVAPWGLVAERQKLINPQGSFPARYHVQNTSRDACCLDSNYQAFLLVDDGSVGRRGGEMDFRVDLEKYISDQRTGIHGSGSIEIPVLCMLISGEANMLKRMDLSLKKGIPWLVLNGSGPAADLICELLDALSPVCQSPTSTSPEDKGNQTPCTELHDRVRERVKRYFPAKAELEKLVNSALSIYQNKDLITVFNSEQESPEDFDTVLLKALVRASKRVSSEASEYTDELKLAVTWNRVDIAKSELFNGDIQWKYEDLEDSMMDALINDKPQFVRLFNENGLNILDFLTYQRLEELYRSLSDSIVAYKLLQGSLLERQKLATPHKEAGPHSSPDQETTLKSPQSPISRNSFAKELCLYEVSQLLQDIMGDVCRPFYYKHFKLVEGISTRTAMKQVNKFLLGECTYKKDECQYPWASLFIWAVLQNRSEMAVYFWEMAGESVLGALAACKILRELSKLESETETKLSMKELAQKFENLAHDVFSECYQGNESWACTLLIKQSPMWGEATCLQMATAADARYFFSHDGVQSLLSQIWWGAMQRSTDVWKLVLAFLIPPLIYTKLISFRKEGDEEHVPFKGEEALSSSPRKPYIVMRWREFWFAPVTSFLGNVLMYFVFLGLFAYILLLDFKPPPNGPCTLELILYFWVFTLVCEEIRQSYFRVNASLYQRLKLYLQDMWNKCDITAISLFALGLVCRNFKWSYEFGRAVMAVDYMVFTLRLIHIFAIHKQLGPKIIIVEKMIKDVFFFLFFLAVWIMAYGVANQALLYAYDPRPLWIFRRVFYRPYLHIYGQIPINEMDADKLDDGRKCTSNITLIEDGAEPCTSTYANWLVVLLLVIYLLVTNILLVNLLIAMFSHTFSKVQENSDTYWKFQRYNLILEYHSRPCLAPPFIIISHIHLLIKRHIRKIPSTKIKHFVLEIRDREASRLNTWEAIQKENILTVQNKREREKDSERLKRTSVKVDSVLKQMAEIRDHDRRLRTLETELEFCTSALSWIMEGLSESNNFKMTRSMPTLR
;
A
#
# COMPACT_ATOMS: atom_id res chain seq x y z
N MET A 1 24.01 -0.11 -34.05
CA MET A 1 24.81 -0.59 -32.91
C MET A 1 24.07 -0.24 -31.63
N PRO A 2 23.42 -1.18 -30.94
CA PRO A 2 22.92 -0.93 -29.60
C PRO A 2 23.98 -1.35 -28.58
N LEU A 3 24.26 -0.43 -27.65
CA LEU A 3 25.08 -0.64 -26.48
C LEU A 3 24.44 -1.70 -25.58
N ARG A 4 25.21 -2.74 -25.28
CA ARG A 4 24.89 -3.78 -24.33
C ARG A 4 25.04 -3.17 -22.94
N GLU A 5 23.93 -2.89 -22.26
CA GLU A 5 23.94 -2.61 -20.83
C GLU A 5 24.31 -3.92 -20.11
N ASP A 6 25.55 -4.00 -19.66
CA ASP A 6 26.01 -5.00 -18.71
C ASP A 6 25.25 -4.77 -17.40
N ILE A 7 24.14 -5.50 -17.25
CA ILE A 7 23.53 -5.74 -15.95
C ILE A 7 24.62 -6.39 -15.10
N GLY A 8 25.05 -5.69 -14.05
CA GLY A 8 25.94 -6.22 -13.03
C GLY A 8 25.30 -7.43 -12.36
N VAL A 9 25.53 -8.62 -12.94
CA VAL A 9 25.38 -9.89 -12.26
C VAL A 9 26.42 -9.87 -11.14
N PRO A 10 26.05 -10.03 -9.86
CA PRO A 10 27.05 -10.24 -8.83
C PRO A 10 27.81 -11.51 -9.25
N SER A 11 29.10 -11.35 -9.53
CA SER A 11 29.99 -12.41 -9.94
C SER A 11 29.84 -13.58 -8.97
N TRP A 12 29.30 -14.70 -9.46
CA TRP A 12 29.47 -16.02 -8.85
C TRP A 12 30.96 -16.19 -8.61
N SER A 13 31.44 -16.11 -7.37
CA SER A 13 32.84 -16.39 -7.06
C SER A 13 32.98 -17.90 -6.86
N PRO A 14 33.60 -18.64 -7.80
CA PRO A 14 33.75 -20.11 -7.71
C PRO A 14 34.62 -20.54 -6.52
N ILE A 15 35.25 -19.57 -5.86
CA ILE A 15 36.29 -19.73 -4.84
C ILE A 15 35.68 -20.06 -3.46
N VAL A 16 34.42 -19.65 -3.17
CA VAL A 16 33.83 -19.85 -1.84
C VAL A 16 33.20 -21.24 -1.67
N GLU A 17 32.61 -21.82 -2.73
CA GLU A 17 31.99 -23.15 -2.66
C GLU A 17 33.01 -24.29 -2.76
N THR A 18 34.05 -24.15 -3.60
CA THR A 18 35.10 -25.17 -3.80
C THR A 18 35.95 -25.43 -2.55
N GLN A 19 36.15 -24.44 -1.68
CA GLN A 19 36.93 -24.62 -0.43
C GLN A 19 36.10 -25.04 0.78
N GLN A 20 34.77 -24.91 0.74
CA GLN A 20 33.90 -25.06 1.91
C GLN A 20 33.09 -26.36 1.95
N PHE A 21 32.79 -26.98 0.81
CA PHE A 21 31.96 -28.19 0.78
C PHE A 21 32.77 -29.44 0.42
N PRO A 22 32.90 -30.41 1.35
CA PRO A 22 33.53 -31.69 1.05
C PRO A 22 32.59 -32.61 0.25
N LEU A 23 33.14 -33.42 -0.66
CA LEU A 23 32.55 -34.62 -1.26
C LEU A 23 33.23 -35.85 -0.64
N SER A 24 32.59 -37.02 -0.65
CA SER A 24 33.14 -38.26 -0.11
C SER A 24 33.55 -39.22 -1.24
N ASP A 25 34.83 -39.60 -1.29
CA ASP A 25 35.32 -40.62 -2.23
C ASP A 25 35.80 -41.88 -1.48
N CYS A 26 35.59 -43.05 -2.08
CA CYS A 26 35.98 -44.34 -1.50
C CYS A 26 37.49 -44.59 -1.63
N VAL A 27 38.16 -44.85 -0.49
CA VAL A 27 39.61 -45.12 -0.41
C VAL A 27 39.91 -46.60 -0.12
N PHE A 28 38.93 -47.37 0.36
CA PHE A 28 39.09 -48.79 0.73
C PHE A 28 38.62 -49.74 -0.39
N LEU A 29 39.53 -50.56 -0.92
CA LEU A 29 39.24 -51.62 -1.90
C LEU A 29 39.05 -52.97 -1.21
N SER A 30 37.84 -53.52 -1.26
CA SER A 30 37.53 -54.88 -0.77
C SER A 30 36.45 -55.54 -1.64
N GLU A 31 36.58 -56.85 -1.87
CA GLU A 31 35.77 -57.63 -2.81
C GLU A 31 34.48 -58.17 -2.16
N THR A 32 33.37 -58.15 -2.91
CA THR A 32 32.10 -58.73 -2.46
C THR A 32 32.05 -60.23 -2.73
N ILE A 33 31.87 -61.05 -1.67
CA ILE A 33 31.57 -62.48 -1.81
C ILE A 33 30.07 -62.69 -1.58
N SER A 34 29.23 -62.55 -2.61
CA SER A 34 27.90 -63.20 -2.61
C SER A 34 27.19 -63.27 -3.97
N SER A 35 26.74 -64.49 -4.29
CA SER A 35 25.74 -64.93 -5.29
C SER A 35 26.05 -64.86 -6.80
N LEU A 36 26.58 -65.98 -7.31
CA LEU A 36 26.40 -66.71 -8.59
C LEU A 36 26.00 -66.05 -9.93
N PHE A 37 25.69 -64.76 -10.05
CA PHE A 37 25.47 -64.11 -11.35
C PHE A 37 25.87 -62.62 -11.33
N SER A 38 27.16 -62.32 -11.19
CA SER A 38 27.84 -61.20 -11.87
C SER A 38 29.34 -61.31 -11.61
N SER A 39 30.16 -60.96 -12.60
CA SER A 39 31.62 -61.00 -12.55
C SER A 39 32.15 -60.25 -11.31
N GLY A 40 33.11 -60.84 -10.59
CA GLY A 40 33.74 -60.27 -9.38
C GLY A 40 34.61 -59.03 -9.64
N THR A 41 34.01 -57.97 -10.18
CA THR A 41 34.70 -56.73 -10.64
C THR A 41 34.25 -55.48 -9.87
N LEU A 42 33.38 -55.61 -8.86
CA LEU A 42 32.81 -54.50 -8.10
C LEU A 42 33.38 -54.44 -6.68
N CYS A 43 33.78 -53.24 -6.25
CA CYS A 43 34.21 -52.96 -4.88
C CYS A 43 33.01 -53.02 -3.90
N LEU A 44 33.27 -53.17 -2.60
CA LEU A 44 32.28 -53.01 -1.54
C LEU A 44 31.53 -51.67 -1.56
N CYS A 45 32.00 -50.64 -2.25
CA CYS A 45 31.25 -49.40 -2.47
C CYS A 45 30.23 -49.48 -3.64
N GLY A 46 30.29 -50.53 -4.48
CA GLY A 46 29.48 -50.69 -5.69
C GLY A 46 30.10 -50.09 -6.96
N GLY A 47 31.25 -49.42 -6.85
CA GLY A 47 32.02 -48.89 -7.98
C GLY A 47 32.90 -49.94 -8.67
N GLY A 48 33.16 -49.73 -9.97
CA GLY A 48 34.14 -50.53 -10.71
C GLY A 48 35.57 -50.13 -10.32
N ARG A 49 36.50 -51.09 -10.31
CA ARG A 49 37.89 -50.88 -9.88
C ARG A 49 38.60 -49.72 -10.59
N ASP A 50 38.28 -49.51 -11.87
CA ASP A 50 38.86 -48.47 -12.72
C ASP A 50 38.38 -47.04 -12.38
N THR A 51 37.36 -46.91 -11.53
CA THR A 51 36.77 -45.60 -11.14
C THR A 51 37.35 -45.02 -9.86
N HIS A 52 38.24 -45.73 -9.17
CA HIS A 52 38.87 -45.27 -7.92
C HIS A 52 40.17 -44.48 -8.18
N VAL A 53 40.39 -43.42 -7.40
CA VAL A 53 41.60 -42.60 -7.45
C VAL A 53 42.84 -43.43 -7.07
N SER A 54 43.99 -43.17 -7.69
CA SER A 54 45.24 -43.94 -7.54
C SER A 54 45.76 -44.11 -6.10
N ILE A 55 45.25 -43.32 -5.15
CA ILE A 55 45.54 -43.44 -3.72
C ILE A 55 44.91 -44.73 -3.14
N ALA A 56 43.67 -45.06 -3.52
CA ALA A 56 42.98 -46.28 -3.07
C ALA A 56 43.67 -47.56 -3.55
N THR A 57 44.38 -47.51 -4.69
CA THR A 57 45.10 -48.66 -5.25
C THR A 57 46.48 -48.89 -4.64
N ARG A 58 47.03 -47.94 -3.86
CA ARG A 58 48.40 -48.02 -3.28
C ARG A 58 48.43 -48.61 -1.87
N ASP A 59 47.37 -48.43 -1.08
CA ASP A 59 47.34 -48.87 0.31
C ASP A 59 46.67 -50.24 0.48
N CYS A 60 47.36 -51.32 0.06
CA CYS A 60 47.05 -52.67 0.55
C CYS A 60 47.67 -52.89 1.93
N PHE A 61 47.17 -52.20 2.98
CA PHE A 61 47.52 -52.51 4.37
C PHE A 61 46.37 -53.25 5.07
N GLY A 62 46.61 -54.53 5.39
CA GLY A 62 45.94 -55.25 6.48
C GLY A 62 44.55 -55.82 6.20
N ALA A 63 44.45 -57.15 6.27
CA ALA A 63 43.23 -57.92 6.16
C ALA A 63 42.25 -57.67 7.33
N ALA A 64 41.43 -56.62 7.25
CA ALA A 64 40.12 -56.62 7.90
C ALA A 64 39.09 -57.06 6.85
N ILE A 65 38.57 -58.28 6.97
CA ILE A 65 37.43 -58.74 6.17
C ILE A 65 36.22 -57.91 6.65
N VAL A 66 36.01 -56.76 6.02
CA VAL A 66 34.84 -55.92 6.29
C VAL A 66 33.65 -56.55 5.59
N THR A 67 32.68 -57.03 6.36
CA THR A 67 31.46 -57.67 5.85
C THR A 67 30.35 -56.65 5.52
N GLN A 68 30.46 -55.40 5.99
CA GLN A 68 29.46 -54.36 5.82
C GLN A 68 30.10 -52.98 5.52
N TRP A 69 29.61 -52.30 4.49
CA TRP A 69 30.07 -50.96 4.10
C TRP A 69 29.64 -49.89 5.11
N ASN A 70 30.57 -49.01 5.49
CA ASN A 70 30.35 -47.85 6.36
C ASN A 70 31.04 -46.62 5.76
N SER A 71 30.28 -45.56 5.44
CA SER A 71 30.82 -44.34 4.82
C SER A 71 31.86 -43.64 5.71
N PHE A 72 31.64 -43.61 7.03
CA PHE A 72 32.52 -42.92 7.99
C PHE A 72 33.94 -43.49 8.07
N GLU A 73 34.09 -44.79 7.84
CA GLU A 73 35.37 -45.49 8.00
C GLU A 73 36.08 -45.73 6.66
N HIS A 74 35.34 -45.76 5.55
CA HIS A 74 35.82 -46.21 4.24
C HIS A 74 35.83 -45.12 3.15
N SER A 75 35.49 -43.88 3.48
CA SER A 75 35.54 -42.72 2.58
C SER A 75 36.43 -41.59 3.12
N SER A 76 36.96 -40.74 2.23
CA SER A 76 37.70 -39.53 2.56
C SER A 76 37.10 -38.30 1.87
N GLU A 77 37.25 -37.14 2.50
CA GLU A 77 36.63 -35.89 2.03
C GLU A 77 37.54 -35.06 1.11
N TYR A 78 37.00 -34.60 -0.03
CA TYR A 78 37.68 -33.75 -1.02
C TYR A 78 36.85 -32.51 -1.39
N PRO A 79 37.43 -31.46 -1.98
CA PRO A 79 36.68 -30.32 -2.54
C PRO A 79 35.59 -30.74 -3.53
N THR A 80 34.41 -30.14 -3.43
CA THR A 80 33.29 -30.40 -4.36
C THR A 80 33.63 -29.99 -5.80
N ASP A 81 33.33 -30.89 -6.74
CA ASP A 81 33.60 -30.77 -8.17
C ASP A 81 32.32 -30.63 -9.04
N ALA A 82 31.13 -30.67 -8.42
CA ALA A 82 29.84 -30.65 -9.12
C ALA A 82 28.86 -29.69 -8.45
N PHE A 83 28.75 -28.47 -8.99
CA PHE A 83 27.83 -27.44 -8.53
C PHE A 83 27.43 -26.50 -9.70
N GLY A 84 26.26 -25.88 -9.59
CA GLY A 84 25.84 -24.80 -10.48
C GLY A 84 24.35 -24.81 -10.83
N GLU A 85 24.01 -24.40 -12.05
CA GLU A 85 22.64 -24.36 -12.57
C GLU A 85 22.42 -25.50 -13.57
N LEU A 86 21.29 -26.20 -13.45
CA LEU A 86 20.88 -27.33 -14.27
C LEU A 86 19.79 -26.89 -15.26
N GLU A 87 19.97 -27.20 -16.55
CA GLU A 87 18.97 -27.01 -17.59
C GLU A 87 18.55 -28.37 -18.16
N PHE A 88 17.27 -28.71 -18.04
CA PHE A 88 16.68 -29.93 -18.60
C PHE A 88 16.28 -29.72 -20.05
N ILE A 89 16.90 -30.48 -20.96
CA ILE A 89 16.63 -30.31 -22.40
C ILE A 89 15.26 -30.91 -22.75
N GLY A 90 14.37 -30.08 -23.30
CA GLY A 90 13.01 -30.45 -23.70
C GLY A 90 11.93 -30.15 -22.65
N ALA A 91 12.29 -29.77 -21.42
CA ALA A 91 11.38 -29.51 -20.31
C ALA A 91 11.37 -28.02 -19.89
N GLY A 92 11.03 -27.10 -20.81
CA GLY A 92 10.88 -25.67 -20.52
C GLY A 92 12.17 -24.91 -20.13
N LYS A 93 12.18 -23.58 -20.26
CA LYS A 93 13.32 -22.71 -19.88
C LYS A 93 13.34 -22.42 -18.38
N ARG A 94 13.45 -23.46 -17.52
CA ARG A 94 13.64 -23.28 -16.07
C ARG A 94 15.01 -23.81 -15.68
N HIS A 95 15.79 -22.97 -15.02
CA HIS A 95 17.07 -23.35 -14.41
C HIS A 95 16.81 -23.83 -12.99
N SER A 96 17.41 -24.96 -12.61
CA SER A 96 17.35 -25.52 -11.26
C SER A 96 18.74 -25.51 -10.64
N ASN A 97 18.91 -25.02 -9.42
CA ASN A 97 20.22 -25.03 -8.78
C ASN A 97 20.58 -26.45 -8.31
N PHE A 98 21.85 -26.85 -8.39
CA PHE A 98 22.30 -28.13 -7.83
C PHE A 98 23.65 -28.00 -7.12
N LEU A 99 23.81 -28.79 -6.05
CA LEU A 99 25.05 -28.87 -5.28
C LEU A 99 25.30 -30.33 -4.86
N ARG A 100 26.49 -30.86 -5.17
CA ARG A 100 27.01 -32.11 -4.60
C ARG A 100 27.63 -31.82 -3.23
N LEU A 101 27.33 -32.66 -2.23
CA LEU A 101 27.82 -32.50 -0.86
C LEU A 101 28.01 -33.86 -0.17
N SER A 102 28.99 -33.96 0.73
CA SER A 102 29.22 -35.13 1.60
C SER A 102 28.05 -35.34 2.56
N CYS A 103 27.73 -36.59 2.88
CA CYS A 103 26.73 -36.95 3.89
C CYS A 103 27.01 -36.37 5.29
N ASN A 104 28.26 -35.96 5.57
CA ASN A 104 28.67 -35.38 6.85
C ASN A 104 28.67 -33.85 6.88
N THR A 105 28.29 -33.20 5.76
CA THR A 105 28.27 -31.75 5.66
C THR A 105 27.30 -31.15 6.70
N PRO A 106 27.72 -30.16 7.50
CA PRO A 106 26.85 -29.58 8.51
C PRO A 106 25.71 -28.76 7.89
N ALA A 107 24.49 -28.97 8.36
CA ALA A 107 23.26 -28.39 7.80
C ALA A 107 23.25 -26.84 7.71
N HIS A 108 23.91 -26.14 8.64
CA HIS A 108 23.96 -24.67 8.64
C HIS A 108 24.60 -24.07 7.38
N MET A 109 25.59 -24.75 6.80
CA MET A 109 26.25 -24.28 5.58
C MET A 109 25.30 -24.38 4.38
N VAL A 110 24.55 -25.48 4.30
CA VAL A 110 23.57 -25.73 3.23
C VAL A 110 22.42 -24.73 3.31
N TYR A 111 21.89 -24.47 4.51
CA TYR A 111 20.84 -23.46 4.70
C TYR A 111 21.29 -22.05 4.30
N ARG A 112 22.54 -21.69 4.61
CA ARG A 112 23.15 -20.43 4.17
C ARG A 112 23.28 -20.35 2.65
N VAL A 113 23.60 -21.45 1.98
CA VAL A 113 23.65 -21.48 0.50
C VAL A 113 22.26 -21.27 -0.10
N MET A 114 21.27 -22.00 0.40
CA MET A 114 19.89 -21.91 -0.04
C MET A 114 19.32 -20.49 0.09
N THR A 115 19.62 -19.79 1.19
CA THR A 115 19.08 -18.45 1.48
C THR A 115 19.91 -17.32 0.86
N ASN A 116 21.23 -17.31 1.06
CA ASN A 116 22.07 -16.19 0.63
C ASN A 116 22.52 -16.29 -0.83
N TYR A 117 22.88 -17.49 -1.31
CA TYR A 117 23.41 -17.68 -2.67
C TYR A 117 22.30 -17.99 -3.68
N TRP A 118 21.47 -18.99 -3.40
CA TRP A 118 20.33 -19.33 -4.27
C TRP A 118 19.17 -18.32 -4.16
N LYS A 119 19.26 -17.38 -3.20
CA LYS A 119 18.26 -16.33 -2.95
C LYS A 119 16.84 -16.88 -2.76
N MET A 120 16.72 -18.08 -2.18
CA MET A 120 15.41 -18.64 -1.87
C MET A 120 14.84 -17.92 -0.63
N PRO A 121 13.57 -17.48 -0.67
CA PRO A 121 12.94 -16.86 0.49
C PRO A 121 12.85 -17.85 1.65
N SER A 122 13.08 -17.36 2.88
CA SER A 122 12.94 -18.18 4.08
C SER A 122 11.53 -18.78 4.17
N PRO A 123 11.38 -20.10 4.42
CA PRO A 123 10.07 -20.74 4.47
C PRO A 123 9.33 -20.37 5.75
N ASN A 124 8.00 -20.23 5.66
CA ASN A 124 7.13 -20.13 6.85
C ASN A 124 6.76 -21.51 7.43
N LEU A 125 6.97 -22.56 6.64
CA LEU A 125 6.67 -23.96 6.94
C LEU A 125 7.53 -24.84 6.03
N VAL A 126 7.98 -25.97 6.53
CA VAL A 126 8.63 -26.99 5.71
C VAL A 126 7.85 -28.30 5.78
N ILE A 127 7.47 -28.82 4.61
CA ILE A 127 6.80 -30.11 4.49
C ILE A 127 7.76 -31.11 3.86
N SER A 128 8.19 -32.08 4.64
CA SER A 128 9.08 -33.15 4.21
C SER A 128 8.27 -34.37 3.80
N VAL A 129 8.08 -34.58 2.49
CA VAL A 129 7.38 -35.74 1.96
C VAL A 129 8.32 -36.94 1.92
N VAL A 130 7.97 -37.95 2.70
CA VAL A 130 8.72 -39.20 2.85
C VAL A 130 7.84 -40.34 2.35
N GLY A 131 8.38 -41.15 1.44
CA GLY A 131 7.66 -42.30 0.91
C GLY A 131 8.60 -43.34 0.34
N GLY A 132 8.06 -44.51 0.03
CA GLY A 132 8.81 -45.62 -0.57
C GLY A 132 9.46 -45.22 -1.90
N GLY A 133 10.73 -45.59 -2.07
CA GLY A 133 11.48 -45.41 -3.32
C GLY A 133 11.23 -46.50 -4.37
N GLY A 134 10.34 -47.46 -4.07
CA GLY A 134 10.05 -48.61 -4.93
C GLY A 134 9.11 -48.32 -6.10
N ASN A 135 8.98 -49.31 -6.99
CA ASN A 135 8.12 -49.29 -8.19
C ASN A 135 6.61 -49.49 -7.89
N GLU A 136 6.19 -49.44 -6.63
CA GLU A 136 4.79 -49.57 -6.26
C GLU A 136 3.98 -48.37 -6.76
N LYS A 137 2.88 -48.64 -7.47
CA LYS A 137 2.00 -47.59 -7.97
C LYS A 137 1.25 -46.97 -6.80
N VAL A 138 1.54 -45.70 -6.52
CA VAL A 138 0.79 -44.87 -5.56
C VAL A 138 -0.70 -44.88 -5.93
N LYS A 139 -1.57 -45.09 -4.94
CA LYS A 139 -3.03 -45.10 -5.12
C LYS A 139 -3.51 -43.75 -5.69
N SER A 140 -4.58 -43.77 -6.48
CA SER A 140 -5.09 -42.57 -7.18
C SER A 140 -5.49 -41.44 -6.23
N TRP A 141 -6.23 -41.75 -5.15
CA TRP A 141 -6.66 -40.76 -4.17
C TRP A 141 -5.48 -40.05 -3.47
N VAL A 142 -4.37 -40.76 -3.25
CA VAL A 142 -3.15 -40.17 -2.67
C VAL A 142 -2.51 -39.17 -3.65
N ARG A 143 -2.57 -39.46 -4.96
CA ARG A 143 -2.13 -38.51 -5.99
C ARG A 143 -3.01 -37.25 -5.99
N ASP A 144 -4.30 -37.41 -5.74
CA ASP A 144 -5.23 -36.28 -5.64
C ASP A 144 -4.95 -35.43 -4.39
N VAL A 145 -4.66 -36.05 -3.23
CA VAL A 145 -4.21 -35.33 -2.01
C VAL A 145 -2.91 -34.56 -2.26
N LEU A 146 -1.94 -35.16 -2.96
CA LEU A 146 -0.70 -34.46 -3.33
C LEU A 146 -0.95 -33.29 -4.30
N ARG A 147 -1.82 -33.49 -5.29
CA ARG A 147 -2.09 -32.53 -6.36
C ARG A 147 -2.93 -31.35 -5.90
N GLN A 148 -4.01 -31.61 -5.16
CA GLN A 148 -4.97 -30.59 -4.73
C GLN A 148 -4.73 -30.09 -3.30
N GLY A 149 -4.34 -30.97 -2.38
CA GLY A 149 -4.10 -30.64 -0.99
C GLY A 149 -2.71 -30.03 -0.80
N LEU A 150 -1.65 -30.85 -0.92
CA LEU A 150 -0.28 -30.46 -0.57
C LEU A 150 0.21 -29.21 -1.33
N VAL A 151 0.05 -29.17 -2.66
CA VAL A 151 0.55 -28.06 -3.47
C VAL A 151 -0.20 -26.76 -3.19
N ARG A 152 -1.51 -26.84 -2.91
CA ARG A 152 -2.33 -25.69 -2.51
C ARG A 152 -1.90 -25.17 -1.13
N ALA A 153 -1.73 -26.07 -0.16
CA ALA A 153 -1.24 -25.76 1.18
C ALA A 153 0.13 -25.06 1.14
N ALA A 154 1.05 -25.58 0.32
CA ALA A 154 2.38 -25.03 0.18
C ALA A 154 2.36 -23.64 -0.47
N GLN A 155 1.47 -23.40 -1.44
CA GLN A 155 1.33 -22.09 -2.07
C GLN A 155 0.77 -21.03 -1.11
N SER A 156 -0.28 -21.37 -0.36
CA SER A 156 -0.93 -20.42 0.56
C SER A 156 0.00 -20.00 1.69
N THR A 157 0.70 -20.96 2.28
CA THR A 157 1.62 -20.73 3.41
C THR A 157 2.98 -20.19 2.98
N GLY A 158 3.40 -20.45 1.73
CA GLY A 158 4.78 -20.21 1.28
C GLY A 158 5.74 -21.28 1.82
N ALA A 159 5.30 -22.53 1.90
CA ALA A 159 6.08 -23.63 2.43
C ALA A 159 7.11 -24.16 1.42
N TRP A 160 8.22 -24.69 1.93
CA TRP A 160 9.12 -25.52 1.13
C TRP A 160 8.66 -26.98 1.16
N ILE A 161 8.67 -27.63 0.00
CA ILE A 161 8.45 -29.07 -0.12
C ILE A 161 9.81 -29.75 -0.25
N LEU A 162 10.24 -30.49 0.78
CA LEU A 162 11.42 -31.35 0.68
C LEU A 162 10.99 -32.77 0.34
N THR A 163 11.59 -33.36 -0.69
CA THR A 163 11.35 -34.76 -1.05
C THR A 163 12.53 -35.36 -1.81
N GLY A 164 12.40 -36.62 -2.23
CA GLY A 164 13.41 -37.29 -3.06
C GLY A 164 13.49 -36.61 -4.44
N GLY A 165 14.69 -36.18 -4.85
CA GLY A 165 14.91 -35.49 -6.13
C GLY A 165 14.91 -36.38 -7.38
N LEU A 166 14.75 -37.71 -7.20
CA LEU A 166 14.74 -38.69 -8.28
C LEU A 166 13.33 -38.84 -8.87
N ARG A 167 13.24 -39.12 -10.17
CA ARG A 167 12.00 -39.32 -10.93
C ARG A 167 11.39 -40.72 -10.69
N GLU A 168 11.32 -41.15 -9.44
CA GLU A 168 10.80 -42.45 -9.01
C GLU A 168 9.83 -42.31 -7.82
N GLY A 169 8.97 -43.32 -7.65
CA GLY A 169 8.04 -43.44 -6.53
C GLY A 169 7.26 -42.16 -6.23
N ILE A 170 7.34 -41.72 -4.97
CA ILE A 170 6.64 -40.54 -4.47
C ILE A 170 7.20 -39.21 -5.02
N GLY A 171 8.52 -39.14 -5.24
CA GLY A 171 9.19 -37.92 -5.72
C GLY A 171 8.69 -37.50 -7.10
N ARG A 172 8.44 -38.49 -7.97
CA ARG A 172 7.78 -38.27 -9.27
C ARG A 172 6.35 -37.75 -9.13
N CYS A 173 5.57 -38.30 -8.20
CA CYS A 173 4.17 -37.87 -8.00
C CYS A 173 4.09 -36.42 -7.51
N VAL A 174 4.99 -36.03 -6.60
CA VAL A 174 5.12 -34.64 -6.13
C VAL A 174 5.58 -33.72 -7.27
N GLY A 175 6.54 -34.14 -8.08
CA GLY A 175 6.99 -33.39 -9.25
C GLY A 175 5.87 -33.18 -10.28
N GLU A 176 5.09 -34.22 -10.59
CA GLU A 176 3.90 -34.12 -11.45
C GLU A 176 2.85 -33.17 -10.87
N ALA A 177 2.59 -33.22 -9.55
CA ALA A 177 1.66 -32.33 -8.87
C ALA A 177 2.10 -30.84 -8.96
N VAL A 178 3.37 -30.55 -8.69
CA VAL A 178 3.94 -29.19 -8.80
C VAL A 178 3.88 -28.69 -10.24
N ARG A 179 4.16 -29.56 -11.22
CA ARG A 179 4.07 -29.22 -12.64
C ARG A 179 2.64 -28.87 -13.04
N ASP A 180 1.69 -29.74 -12.74
CA ASP A 180 0.29 -29.58 -13.11
C ASP A 180 -0.30 -28.31 -12.49
N HIS A 181 0.06 -28.01 -11.25
CA HIS A 181 -0.30 -26.74 -10.61
C HIS A 181 0.36 -25.55 -11.28
N SER A 182 1.65 -25.63 -11.61
CA SER A 182 2.35 -24.54 -12.31
C SER A 182 1.83 -24.28 -13.73
N ALA A 183 1.17 -25.27 -14.35
CA ALA A 183 0.48 -25.14 -15.62
C ALA A 183 -0.96 -24.60 -15.47
N ALA A 184 -1.63 -24.91 -14.36
CA ALA A 184 -2.97 -24.41 -14.04
C ALA A 184 -2.96 -22.99 -13.42
N ALA A 185 -1.89 -22.63 -12.71
CA ALA A 185 -1.76 -21.35 -12.05
C ALA A 185 -1.55 -20.21 -13.07
N SER A 186 -2.29 -19.12 -12.88
CA SER A 186 -2.10 -17.89 -13.65
C SER A 186 -0.72 -17.31 -13.40
N SER A 187 -0.06 -16.77 -14.44
CA SER A 187 1.23 -16.07 -14.36
C SER A 187 1.28 -14.88 -13.39
N LEU A 188 0.13 -14.45 -12.85
CA LEU A 188 -0.02 -13.41 -11.83
C LEU A 188 0.12 -13.89 -10.38
N SER A 189 0.24 -15.20 -10.09
CA SER A 189 0.38 -15.64 -8.70
C SER A 189 1.80 -15.34 -8.17
N LEU A 190 1.90 -14.38 -7.24
CA LEU A 190 3.16 -13.89 -6.66
C LEU A 190 3.98 -14.95 -5.90
N LYS A 191 3.34 -16.01 -5.37
CA LYS A 191 4.01 -17.06 -4.59
C LYS A 191 4.14 -18.34 -5.41
N LYS A 192 5.35 -18.60 -5.92
CA LYS A 192 5.70 -19.85 -6.62
C LYS A 192 6.03 -20.92 -5.59
N VAL A 193 5.50 -22.14 -5.77
CA VAL A 193 5.83 -23.29 -4.91
C VAL A 193 7.29 -23.68 -5.09
N ILE A 194 8.03 -23.80 -3.98
CA ILE A 194 9.44 -24.17 -3.96
C ILE A 194 9.55 -25.63 -3.54
N ALA A 195 10.00 -26.47 -4.47
CA ALA A 195 10.28 -27.88 -4.23
C ALA A 195 11.78 -28.12 -4.30
N VAL A 196 12.35 -28.72 -3.25
CA VAL A 196 13.77 -29.05 -3.11
C VAL A 196 13.92 -30.56 -3.11
N GLY A 197 14.71 -31.07 -4.06
CA GLY A 197 14.99 -32.49 -4.21
C GLY A 197 16.29 -32.88 -3.51
N VAL A 198 16.22 -33.77 -2.52
CA VAL A 198 17.40 -34.41 -1.92
C VAL A 198 17.57 -35.77 -2.59
N ALA A 199 18.71 -36.03 -3.22
CA ALA A 199 18.96 -37.29 -3.92
C ALA A 199 20.36 -37.83 -3.62
N PRO A 200 20.54 -39.14 -3.50
CA PRO A 200 21.86 -39.74 -3.37
C PRO A 200 22.61 -39.70 -4.70
N TRP A 201 23.82 -39.14 -4.70
CA TRP A 201 24.71 -39.01 -5.86
C TRP A 201 25.04 -40.35 -6.52
N GLY A 202 25.13 -41.42 -5.71
CA GLY A 202 25.38 -42.79 -6.14
C GLY A 202 24.34 -43.39 -7.10
N LEU A 203 23.13 -42.83 -7.17
CA LEU A 203 22.02 -43.31 -8.00
C LEU A 203 21.73 -42.43 -9.22
N VAL A 204 22.28 -41.22 -9.29
CA VAL A 204 21.95 -40.27 -10.35
C VAL A 204 22.48 -40.75 -11.71
N ALA A 205 21.57 -40.98 -12.66
CA ALA A 205 21.92 -41.31 -14.03
C ALA A 205 22.63 -40.14 -14.75
N GLU A 206 23.57 -40.44 -15.66
CA GLU A 206 24.37 -39.44 -16.40
C GLU A 206 25.15 -38.42 -15.55
N ARG A 207 25.47 -38.75 -14.29
CA ARG A 207 26.19 -37.85 -13.35
C ARG A 207 27.49 -37.24 -13.89
N GLN A 208 28.16 -37.90 -14.84
CA GLN A 208 29.39 -37.42 -15.49
C GLN A 208 29.21 -36.05 -16.17
N LYS A 209 28.01 -35.71 -16.63
CA LYS A 209 27.73 -34.41 -17.27
C LYS A 209 27.60 -33.25 -16.28
N LEU A 210 27.47 -33.56 -14.98
CA LEU A 210 27.32 -32.58 -13.90
C LEU A 210 28.66 -32.23 -13.25
N ILE A 211 29.70 -33.03 -13.48
CA ILE A 211 31.03 -32.86 -12.90
C ILE A 211 31.77 -31.79 -13.70
N ASN A 212 32.08 -30.67 -13.04
CA ASN A 212 32.92 -29.61 -13.56
C ASN A 212 33.54 -28.82 -12.40
N PRO A 213 34.86 -28.90 -12.17
CA PRO A 213 35.52 -28.29 -11.01
C PRO A 213 35.44 -26.75 -10.99
N GLN A 214 35.10 -26.10 -12.11
CA GLN A 214 34.91 -24.65 -12.20
C GLN A 214 33.44 -24.22 -11.98
N GLY A 215 32.53 -25.19 -11.78
CA GLY A 215 31.08 -24.98 -11.73
C GLY A 215 30.44 -24.91 -13.13
N SER A 216 29.15 -25.25 -13.23
CA SER A 216 28.41 -25.31 -14.51
C SER A 216 27.21 -24.36 -14.53
N PHE A 217 27.23 -23.36 -15.43
CA PHE A 217 26.18 -22.33 -15.55
C PHE A 217 25.76 -22.11 -17.02
N PRO A 218 24.89 -22.94 -17.63
CA PRO A 218 24.18 -24.10 -17.07
C PRO A 218 24.73 -25.46 -17.53
N ALA A 219 24.62 -26.48 -16.67
CA ALA A 219 24.80 -27.89 -17.00
C ALA A 219 23.58 -28.43 -17.78
N ARG A 220 23.81 -28.94 -18.98
CA ARG A 220 22.76 -29.52 -19.83
C ARG A 220 22.53 -30.99 -19.50
N TYR A 221 21.34 -31.32 -18.99
CA TYR A 221 20.98 -32.67 -18.56
C TYR A 221 19.89 -33.27 -19.45
N HIS A 222 20.09 -34.53 -19.86
CA HIS A 222 19.16 -35.28 -20.71
C HIS A 222 18.45 -36.36 -19.91
N VAL A 223 17.12 -36.34 -19.93
CA VAL A 223 16.31 -37.39 -19.30
C VAL A 223 16.05 -38.48 -20.34
N GLN A 224 16.78 -39.60 -20.25
CA GLN A 224 16.52 -40.77 -21.09
C GLN A 224 15.32 -41.57 -20.56
N ASN A 225 14.34 -41.87 -21.40
CA ASN A 225 13.15 -42.68 -21.02
C ASN A 225 13.36 -44.20 -21.27
N THR A 226 14.58 -44.66 -21.57
CA THR A 226 14.81 -45.93 -22.28
C THR A 226 15.15 -47.14 -21.41
N SER A 227 15.43 -47.00 -20.11
CA SER A 227 15.58 -48.14 -19.19
C SER A 227 14.74 -47.96 -17.92
N ARG A 228 14.06 -49.02 -17.48
CA ARG A 228 13.23 -49.04 -16.26
C ARG A 228 14.06 -48.97 -14.96
N ASP A 229 15.39 -49.05 -15.06
CA ASP A 229 16.33 -49.14 -13.93
C ASP A 229 17.22 -47.88 -13.77
N ALA A 230 17.04 -46.82 -14.58
CA ALA A 230 17.85 -45.59 -14.47
C ALA A 230 17.14 -44.51 -13.64
N CYS A 231 17.67 -44.20 -12.46
CA CYS A 231 17.17 -43.12 -11.59
C CYS A 231 17.60 -41.73 -12.12
N CYS A 232 16.78 -41.10 -12.97
CA CYS A 232 17.03 -39.73 -13.44
C CYS A 232 16.56 -38.67 -12.42
N LEU A 233 17.15 -37.47 -12.48
CA LEU A 233 16.64 -36.29 -11.77
C LEU A 233 15.32 -35.80 -12.39
N ASP A 234 14.40 -35.31 -11.55
CA ASP A 234 13.08 -34.83 -11.99
C ASP A 234 13.10 -33.33 -12.35
N SER A 235 12.69 -32.98 -13.57
CA SER A 235 12.73 -31.59 -14.07
C SER A 235 11.86 -30.56 -13.33
N ASN A 236 10.96 -31.01 -12.44
CA ASN A 236 9.96 -30.13 -11.82
C ASN A 236 10.44 -29.42 -10.54
N TYR A 237 11.64 -29.73 -10.04
CA TYR A 237 12.22 -29.18 -8.82
C TYR A 237 13.03 -27.90 -9.08
N GLN A 238 13.05 -26.98 -8.11
CA GLN A 238 13.81 -25.73 -8.22
C GLN A 238 15.27 -25.86 -7.78
N ALA A 239 15.55 -26.78 -6.84
CA ALA A 239 16.89 -26.99 -6.33
C ALA A 239 17.14 -28.47 -6.00
N PHE A 240 18.38 -28.92 -6.17
CA PHE A 240 18.84 -30.27 -5.88
C PHE A 240 20.01 -30.28 -4.91
N LEU A 241 19.88 -31.08 -3.85
CA LEU A 241 20.96 -31.43 -2.94
C LEU A 241 21.37 -32.87 -3.22
N LEU A 242 22.56 -33.05 -3.78
CA LEU A 242 23.09 -34.34 -4.20
C LEU A 242 24.03 -34.86 -3.12
N VAL A 243 23.53 -35.75 -2.26
CA VAL A 243 24.26 -36.26 -1.10
C VAL A 243 25.15 -37.41 -1.52
N ASP A 244 26.43 -37.34 -1.16
CA ASP A 244 27.44 -38.33 -1.49
C ASP A 244 27.94 -39.06 -0.24
N ASP A 245 27.82 -40.37 -0.24
CA ASP A 245 28.29 -41.28 0.81
C ASP A 245 29.44 -42.19 0.30
N GLY A 246 30.01 -41.86 -0.85
CA GLY A 246 31.08 -42.64 -1.49
C GLY A 246 30.61 -43.98 -2.08
N SER A 247 29.30 -44.27 -2.07
CA SER A 247 28.72 -45.49 -2.63
C SER A 247 28.13 -45.27 -4.03
N VAL A 248 28.05 -46.35 -4.81
CA VAL A 248 27.45 -46.37 -6.15
C VAL A 248 26.35 -47.43 -6.17
N GLY A 249 25.16 -47.06 -6.65
CA GLY A 249 24.05 -48.00 -6.78
C GLY A 249 23.32 -48.38 -5.48
N ARG A 250 23.64 -47.75 -4.34
CA ARG A 250 22.99 -48.02 -3.03
C ARG A 250 22.06 -46.89 -2.61
N ARG A 251 21.00 -47.25 -1.88
CA ARG A 251 20.02 -46.31 -1.28
C ARG A 251 20.34 -46.12 0.21
N GLY A 252 20.18 -44.91 0.73
CA GLY A 252 20.10 -44.65 2.18
C GLY A 252 21.10 -43.64 2.75
N GLY A 253 22.18 -43.29 2.05
CA GLY A 253 23.18 -42.33 2.52
C GLY A 253 22.61 -40.92 2.75
N GLU A 254 21.49 -40.58 2.09
CA GLU A 254 20.81 -39.30 2.21
C GLU A 254 19.90 -39.17 3.45
N MET A 255 19.62 -40.28 4.13
CA MET A 255 18.59 -40.32 5.18
C MET A 255 18.99 -39.47 6.40
N ASP A 256 20.20 -39.69 6.92
CA ASP A 256 20.69 -39.05 8.15
C ASP A 256 20.90 -37.56 7.94
N PHE A 257 21.60 -37.18 6.85
CA PHE A 257 21.78 -35.78 6.43
C PHE A 257 20.44 -35.03 6.34
N ARG A 258 19.41 -35.65 5.74
CA ARG A 258 18.12 -35.00 5.57
C ARG A 258 17.42 -34.76 6.92
N VAL A 259 17.55 -35.66 7.89
CA VAL A 259 16.99 -35.47 9.25
C VAL A 259 17.75 -34.37 10.00
N ASP A 260 19.08 -34.27 9.82
CA ASP A 260 19.87 -33.16 10.39
C ASP A 260 19.52 -31.80 9.77
N LEU A 261 19.30 -31.76 8.45
CA LEU A 261 18.86 -30.57 7.75
C LEU A 261 17.46 -30.13 8.20
N GLU A 262 16.52 -31.06 8.30
CA GLU A 262 15.17 -30.80 8.80
C GLU A 262 15.20 -30.23 10.23
N LYS A 263 15.99 -30.82 11.13
CA LYS A 263 16.14 -30.32 12.50
C LYS A 263 16.81 -28.95 12.56
N TYR A 264 17.84 -28.73 11.75
CA TYR A 264 18.49 -27.42 11.72
C TYR A 264 17.54 -26.32 11.25
N ILE A 265 16.71 -26.61 10.23
CA ILE A 265 15.69 -25.67 9.74
C ILE A 265 14.63 -25.41 10.82
N SER A 266 14.21 -26.42 11.59
CA SER A 266 13.22 -26.20 12.66
C SER A 266 13.70 -25.20 13.71
N ASP A 267 14.99 -25.25 14.03
CA ASP A 267 15.59 -24.37 15.05
C ASP A 267 15.88 -22.96 14.50
N GLN A 268 15.67 -22.72 13.19
CA GLN A 268 15.79 -21.39 12.61
C GLN A 268 14.52 -20.57 12.89
N ARG A 269 14.73 -19.26 13.05
CA ARG A 269 13.65 -18.29 13.26
C ARG A 269 13.29 -17.60 11.96
N THR A 270 11.99 -17.40 11.72
CA THR A 270 11.54 -16.67 10.52
C THR A 270 12.01 -15.21 10.58
N GLY A 271 12.70 -14.74 9.53
CA GLY A 271 13.25 -13.37 9.47
C GLY A 271 12.24 -12.24 9.20
N ILE A 272 10.94 -12.52 9.30
CA ILE A 272 9.88 -11.56 9.01
C ILE A 272 9.50 -10.84 10.32
N HIS A 273 10.27 -9.79 10.62
CA HIS A 273 10.01 -8.63 11.48
C HIS A 273 8.91 -8.72 12.55
N GLY A 274 9.34 -8.93 13.80
CA GLY A 274 8.58 -8.80 15.05
C GLY A 274 9.43 -9.29 16.22
N SER A 275 9.17 -8.82 17.45
CA SER A 275 9.82 -9.31 18.68
C SER A 275 9.52 -10.79 18.97
N GLY A 276 8.49 -11.36 18.34
CA GLY A 276 8.13 -12.77 18.40
C GLY A 276 8.74 -13.58 17.27
N SER A 277 10.02 -13.93 17.37
CA SER A 277 10.67 -14.80 16.39
C SER A 277 10.19 -16.25 16.55
N ILE A 278 9.24 -16.69 15.72
CA ILE A 278 8.74 -18.07 15.71
C ILE A 278 9.79 -18.98 15.03
N GLU A 279 9.96 -20.17 15.59
CA GLU A 279 10.70 -21.26 14.98
C GLU A 279 9.98 -21.81 13.75
N ILE A 280 10.69 -22.13 12.69
CA ILE A 280 10.07 -22.62 11.45
C ILE A 280 9.49 -24.02 11.71
N PRO A 281 8.16 -24.23 11.64
CA PRO A 281 7.62 -25.57 11.80
C PRO A 281 8.08 -26.47 10.65
N VAL A 282 8.47 -27.70 10.99
CA VAL A 282 8.81 -28.75 10.03
C VAL A 282 7.88 -29.92 10.27
N LEU A 283 7.15 -30.36 9.25
CA LEU A 283 6.25 -31.51 9.31
C LEU A 283 6.70 -32.58 8.32
N CYS A 284 6.84 -33.81 8.79
CA CYS A 284 7.11 -34.96 7.94
C CYS A 284 5.79 -35.64 7.53
N MET A 285 5.61 -35.92 6.24
CA MET A 285 4.43 -36.60 5.71
C MET A 285 4.82 -38.00 5.22
N LEU A 286 4.25 -39.05 5.80
CA LEU A 286 4.51 -40.44 5.42
C LEU A 286 3.47 -40.93 4.40
N ILE A 287 3.94 -41.28 3.21
CA ILE A 287 3.11 -41.77 2.10
C ILE A 287 3.68 -43.06 1.54
N SER A 288 3.09 -44.20 1.93
CA SER A 288 3.65 -45.53 1.67
C SER A 288 5.11 -45.66 2.16
N GLY A 289 5.58 -46.87 2.45
CA GLY A 289 6.95 -47.00 2.94
C GLY A 289 7.40 -48.42 3.15
N GLU A 290 8.69 -48.63 2.92
CA GLU A 290 9.39 -49.85 3.26
C GLU A 290 9.94 -49.77 4.70
N ALA A 291 10.46 -50.88 5.23
CA ALA A 291 10.92 -50.92 6.63
C ALA A 291 12.01 -49.89 7.00
N ASN A 292 12.79 -49.38 6.03
CA ASN A 292 13.80 -48.35 6.27
C ASN A 292 13.17 -47.02 6.71
N MET A 293 11.90 -46.78 6.34
CA MET A 293 11.17 -45.57 6.73
C MET A 293 10.81 -45.57 8.22
N LEU A 294 10.64 -46.74 8.84
CA LEU A 294 10.44 -46.85 10.30
C LEU A 294 11.69 -46.37 11.06
N LYS A 295 12.88 -46.70 10.56
CA LYS A 295 14.15 -46.20 11.13
C LYS A 295 14.24 -44.67 11.00
N ARG A 296 13.87 -44.11 9.85
CA ARG A 296 13.82 -42.65 9.63
C ARG A 296 12.84 -41.96 10.56
N MET A 297 11.65 -42.53 10.71
CA MET A 297 10.60 -41.98 11.56
C MET A 297 11.02 -41.98 13.03
N ASP A 298 11.63 -43.06 13.52
CA ASP A 298 12.17 -43.13 14.88
C ASP A 298 13.26 -42.05 15.11
N LEU A 299 14.20 -41.88 14.17
CA LEU A 299 15.23 -40.84 14.26
C LEU A 299 14.65 -39.41 14.27
N SER A 300 13.64 -39.15 13.45
CA SER A 300 12.98 -37.84 13.33
C SER A 300 12.11 -37.51 14.55
N LEU A 301 11.35 -38.49 15.07
CA LEU A 301 10.54 -38.33 16.28
C LEU A 301 11.39 -38.09 17.52
N LYS A 302 12.56 -38.73 17.64
CA LYS A 302 13.53 -38.46 18.72
C LYS A 302 14.04 -37.02 18.72
N LYS A 303 14.05 -36.36 17.56
CA LYS A 303 14.42 -34.94 17.42
C LYS A 303 13.22 -33.98 17.59
N GLY A 304 12.03 -34.49 17.90
CA GLY A 304 10.83 -33.71 18.17
C GLY A 304 10.06 -33.23 16.92
N ILE A 305 10.32 -33.81 15.74
CA ILE A 305 9.64 -33.39 14.50
C ILE A 305 8.30 -34.15 14.36
N PRO A 306 7.17 -33.45 14.13
CA PRO A 306 5.87 -34.09 13.96
C PRO A 306 5.69 -34.82 12.62
N TRP A 307 4.81 -35.83 12.64
CA TRP A 307 4.51 -36.68 11.49
C TRP A 307 3.01 -36.70 11.15
N LEU A 308 2.69 -36.58 9.86
CA LEU A 308 1.38 -36.80 9.27
C LEU A 308 1.38 -38.11 8.48
N VAL A 309 0.60 -39.10 8.92
CA VAL A 309 0.56 -40.45 8.33
C VAL A 309 -0.75 -40.62 7.55
N LEU A 310 -0.65 -41.01 6.28
CA LEU A 310 -1.82 -41.24 5.43
C LEU A 310 -2.28 -42.69 5.59
N ASN A 311 -3.42 -42.89 6.26
CA ASN A 311 -3.99 -44.21 6.47
C ASN A 311 -4.41 -44.85 5.14
N GLY A 312 -4.12 -46.13 4.95
CA GLY A 312 -4.41 -46.86 3.72
C GLY A 312 -3.49 -46.52 2.56
N SER A 313 -2.37 -45.83 2.78
CA SER A 313 -1.43 -45.44 1.71
C SER A 313 -0.39 -46.52 1.37
N GLY A 314 -0.05 -47.39 2.33
CA GLY A 314 0.94 -48.47 2.15
C GLY A 314 1.41 -49.12 3.45
N PRO A 315 2.25 -50.16 3.38
CA PRO A 315 2.50 -51.09 4.49
C PRO A 315 3.10 -50.45 5.75
N ALA A 316 4.04 -49.51 5.63
CA ALA A 316 4.59 -48.81 6.79
C ALA A 316 3.57 -47.86 7.45
N ALA A 317 2.77 -47.14 6.65
CA ALA A 317 1.76 -46.20 7.15
C ALA A 317 0.62 -46.95 7.84
N ASP A 318 0.13 -48.02 7.22
CA ASP A 318 -0.97 -48.85 7.73
C ASP A 318 -0.57 -49.56 9.03
N LEU A 319 0.67 -50.04 9.13
CA LEU A 319 1.23 -50.58 10.37
C LEU A 319 1.16 -49.55 11.51
N ILE A 320 1.56 -48.30 11.28
CA ILE A 320 1.55 -47.25 12.30
C ILE A 320 0.11 -46.90 12.70
N CYS A 321 -0.81 -46.78 11.73
CA CYS A 321 -2.22 -46.54 12.01
C CYS A 321 -2.81 -47.68 12.85
N GLU A 322 -2.58 -48.95 12.50
CA GLU A 322 -3.06 -50.10 13.27
C GLU A 322 -2.44 -50.15 14.68
N LEU A 323 -1.19 -49.71 14.84
CA LEU A 323 -0.52 -49.58 16.14
C LEU A 323 -1.15 -48.48 17.01
N LEU A 324 -1.52 -47.34 16.41
CA LEU A 324 -2.16 -46.23 17.10
C LEU A 324 -3.61 -46.55 17.49
N ASP A 325 -4.39 -47.15 16.59
CA ASP A 325 -5.81 -47.46 16.80
C ASP A 325 -6.03 -48.59 17.81
N ALA A 326 -5.30 -49.70 17.67
CA ALA A 326 -5.57 -50.91 18.44
C ALA A 326 -5.01 -50.90 19.88
N LEU A 327 -4.25 -49.87 20.24
CA LEU A 327 -3.77 -49.66 21.60
C LEU A 327 -4.52 -48.50 22.30
N SER A 328 -5.54 -47.93 21.65
CA SER A 328 -6.27 -46.76 22.14
C SER A 328 -7.48 -47.06 23.04
N PRO A 329 -8.09 -48.27 23.09
CA PRO A 329 -8.96 -48.57 24.25
C PRO A 329 -9.09 -50.07 24.62
N VAL A 330 -8.29 -50.59 25.57
CA VAL A 330 -8.66 -51.75 26.44
C VAL A 330 -7.98 -51.59 27.81
N CYS A 331 -8.28 -50.52 28.55
CA CYS A 331 -7.89 -50.39 29.96
C CYS A 331 -8.93 -49.66 30.83
N GLN A 332 -10.17 -49.48 30.36
CA GLN A 332 -11.23 -48.87 31.16
C GLN A 332 -12.53 -49.67 31.06
N SER A 333 -12.60 -50.75 31.84
CA SER A 333 -13.87 -51.20 32.42
C SER A 333 -13.58 -51.88 33.76
N PRO A 334 -14.04 -51.35 34.90
CA PRO A 334 -14.07 -52.11 36.14
C PRO A 334 -15.44 -52.79 36.25
N THR A 335 -15.54 -54.07 35.89
CA THR A 335 -16.54 -54.95 36.51
C THR A 335 -16.13 -56.42 36.38
N SER A 336 -15.97 -57.07 37.55
CA SER A 336 -15.75 -58.50 37.85
C SER A 336 -14.49 -59.14 37.23
N THR A 337 -13.53 -59.70 37.97
CA THR A 337 -13.64 -60.58 39.15
C THR A 337 -12.25 -60.80 39.80
N SER A 338 -12.22 -60.88 41.14
CA SER A 338 -11.22 -61.45 42.08
C SER A 338 -9.69 -61.31 41.87
N PRO A 339 -8.93 -60.80 42.87
CA PRO A 339 -7.48 -60.65 42.80
C PRO A 339 -6.74 -61.73 43.61
N GLU A 340 -6.56 -62.94 43.08
CA GLU A 340 -5.58 -63.90 43.63
C GLU A 340 -5.01 -64.77 42.51
N ASP A 341 -3.93 -64.31 41.87
CA ASP A 341 -2.71 -65.11 41.72
C ASP A 341 -1.56 -64.27 41.14
N LYS A 342 -0.50 -64.13 41.93
CA LYS A 342 0.76 -63.51 41.52
C LYS A 342 1.59 -64.55 40.77
N GLY A 343 1.59 -64.46 39.44
CA GLY A 343 2.59 -65.07 38.56
C GLY A 343 3.31 -63.99 37.76
N ASN A 344 4.60 -63.78 38.04
CA ASN A 344 5.47 -62.80 37.39
C ASN A 344 5.52 -62.95 35.85
N GLN A 345 4.75 -62.16 35.11
CA GLN A 345 5.09 -61.73 33.75
C GLN A 345 4.77 -60.24 33.61
N THR A 346 5.71 -59.48 33.08
CA THR A 346 5.64 -58.01 33.03
C THR A 346 4.72 -57.55 31.89
N PRO A 347 3.92 -56.48 32.06
CA PRO A 347 3.04 -55.93 31.01
C PRO A 347 3.77 -55.53 29.70
N CYS A 348 5.08 -55.30 29.77
CA CYS A 348 5.90 -54.90 28.63
C CYS A 348 6.17 -56.05 27.64
N THR A 349 6.17 -57.31 28.08
CA THR A 349 6.46 -58.46 27.20
C THR A 349 5.30 -58.72 26.24
N GLU A 350 4.06 -58.60 26.74
CA GLU A 350 2.85 -58.81 25.93
C GLU A 350 2.67 -57.72 24.84
N LEU A 351 2.99 -56.46 25.17
CA LEU A 351 2.99 -55.37 24.18
C LEU A 351 4.06 -55.61 23.10
N HIS A 352 5.26 -56.01 23.50
CA HIS A 352 6.37 -56.29 22.60
C HIS A 352 6.05 -57.43 21.62
N ASP A 353 5.42 -58.51 22.11
CA ASP A 353 5.02 -59.65 21.28
C ASP A 353 3.88 -59.30 20.31
N ARG A 354 2.90 -58.50 20.74
CA ARG A 354 1.83 -57.99 19.85
C ARG A 354 2.37 -57.10 18.74
N VAL A 355 3.35 -56.23 19.04
CA VAL A 355 4.02 -55.40 18.03
C VAL A 355 4.86 -56.28 17.10
N ARG A 356 5.58 -57.27 17.63
CA ARG A 356 6.37 -58.23 16.85
C ARG A 356 5.53 -58.99 15.83
N GLU A 357 4.35 -59.47 16.21
CA GLU A 357 3.44 -60.16 15.29
C GLU A 357 2.94 -59.25 14.16
N ARG A 358 2.64 -57.99 14.47
CA ARG A 358 2.18 -57.02 13.48
C ARG A 358 3.29 -56.61 12.52
N VAL A 359 4.49 -56.32 13.02
CA VAL A 359 5.66 -56.03 12.17
C VAL A 359 5.93 -57.22 11.25
N LYS A 360 5.80 -58.45 11.74
CA LYS A 360 5.96 -59.67 10.93
C LYS A 360 4.88 -59.82 9.84
N ARG A 361 3.64 -59.39 10.10
CA ARG A 361 2.55 -59.37 9.10
C ARG A 361 2.87 -58.46 7.91
N TYR A 362 3.34 -57.24 8.17
CA TYR A 362 3.63 -56.27 7.11
C TYR A 362 5.02 -56.46 6.47
N PHE A 363 6.01 -56.98 7.21
CA PHE A 363 7.39 -57.17 6.73
C PHE A 363 7.92 -58.59 6.98
N PRO A 364 7.48 -59.59 6.21
CA PRO A 364 7.81 -61.01 6.45
C PRO A 364 9.25 -61.42 6.07
N ALA A 365 10.00 -60.60 5.32
CA ALA A 365 11.20 -61.04 4.58
C ALA A 365 12.56 -60.44 5.03
N LYS A 366 12.70 -59.87 6.25
CA LYS A 366 13.94 -59.16 6.66
C LYS A 366 14.69 -59.82 7.83
N ALA A 367 16.02 -59.84 7.72
CA ALA A 367 16.97 -60.39 8.71
C ALA A 367 17.11 -59.57 10.01
N GLU A 368 16.52 -58.37 10.08
CA GLU A 368 16.63 -57.44 11.23
C GLU A 368 15.29 -57.17 11.92
N LEU A 369 14.48 -58.21 12.15
CA LEU A 369 13.13 -58.04 12.72
C LEU A 369 13.14 -57.35 14.10
N GLU A 370 14.09 -57.68 14.98
CA GLU A 370 14.12 -57.10 16.33
C GLU A 370 14.43 -55.59 16.35
N LYS A 371 15.30 -55.12 15.43
CA LYS A 371 15.58 -53.69 15.30
C LYS A 371 14.33 -52.92 14.88
N LEU A 372 13.54 -53.49 13.97
CA LEU A 372 12.28 -52.89 13.50
C LEU A 372 11.21 -52.85 14.59
N VAL A 373 11.11 -53.90 15.42
CA VAL A 373 10.19 -53.94 16.56
C VAL A 373 10.55 -52.87 17.59
N ASN A 374 11.84 -52.69 17.89
CA ASN A 374 12.30 -51.63 18.80
C ASN A 374 12.01 -50.23 18.26
N SER A 375 12.21 -50.00 16.96
CA SER A 375 11.83 -48.73 16.32
C SER A 375 10.32 -48.51 16.37
N ALA A 376 9.49 -49.52 16.11
CA ALA A 376 8.03 -49.40 16.18
C ALA A 376 7.53 -49.09 17.61
N LEU A 377 8.14 -49.67 18.64
CA LEU A 377 7.83 -49.35 20.04
C LEU A 377 8.22 -47.91 20.41
N SER A 378 9.39 -47.44 19.97
CA SER A 378 9.83 -46.05 20.17
C SER A 378 8.90 -45.04 19.45
N ILE A 379 8.38 -45.41 18.28
CA ILE A 379 7.38 -44.61 17.55
C ILE A 379 6.08 -44.52 18.38
N TYR A 380 5.59 -45.64 18.91
CA TYR A 380 4.37 -45.67 19.72
C TYR A 380 4.47 -44.82 21.00
N GLN A 381 5.64 -44.80 21.65
CA GLN A 381 5.89 -43.93 22.82
C GLN A 381 5.74 -42.44 22.50
N ASN A 382 5.87 -42.04 21.23
CA ASN A 382 5.76 -40.66 20.76
C ASN A 382 4.49 -40.42 19.94
N LYS A 383 3.39 -41.12 20.26
CA LYS A 383 2.11 -41.02 19.53
C LYS A 383 1.53 -39.61 19.42
N ASP A 384 1.82 -38.72 20.38
CA ASP A 384 1.26 -37.36 20.40
C ASP A 384 1.80 -36.47 19.28
N LEU A 385 2.98 -36.80 18.73
CA LEU A 385 3.59 -36.13 17.57
C LEU A 385 3.09 -36.70 16.22
N ILE A 386 2.24 -37.73 16.25
CA ILE A 386 1.75 -38.42 15.07
C ILE A 386 0.28 -38.08 14.87
N THR A 387 -0.05 -37.62 13.68
CA THR A 387 -1.42 -37.36 13.25
C THR A 387 -1.76 -38.24 12.07
N VAL A 388 -2.97 -38.81 12.09
CA VAL A 388 -3.43 -39.74 11.06
C VAL A 388 -4.43 -39.01 10.18
N PHE A 389 -4.15 -38.94 8.89
CA PHE A 389 -5.08 -38.47 7.87
C PHE A 389 -5.92 -39.65 7.38
N ASN A 390 -7.25 -39.54 7.50
CA ASN A 390 -8.17 -40.58 7.09
C ASN A 390 -8.98 -40.17 5.85
N SER A 391 -8.77 -40.88 4.75
CA SER A 391 -9.41 -40.58 3.45
C SER A 391 -10.94 -40.73 3.48
N GLU A 392 -11.53 -41.40 4.48
CA GLU A 392 -12.99 -41.58 4.56
C GLU A 392 -13.73 -40.46 5.29
N GLN A 393 -13.03 -39.71 6.14
CA GLN A 393 -13.62 -38.66 6.99
C GLN A 393 -13.25 -37.25 6.53
N GLU A 394 -12.06 -37.07 5.95
CA GLU A 394 -11.52 -35.76 5.61
C GLU A 394 -11.35 -35.62 4.09
N SER A 395 -11.86 -34.50 3.54
CA SER A 395 -11.74 -34.22 2.11
C SER A 395 -10.31 -33.74 1.77
N PRO A 396 -9.81 -34.00 0.55
CA PRO A 396 -8.49 -33.49 0.13
C PRO A 396 -8.42 -31.96 0.08
N GLU A 397 -9.57 -31.26 0.05
CA GLU A 397 -9.61 -29.79 0.10
C GLU A 397 -9.37 -29.23 1.50
N ASP A 398 -9.64 -30.03 2.54
CA ASP A 398 -9.41 -29.65 3.93
C ASP A 398 -7.99 -30.03 4.40
N PHE A 399 -7.13 -30.49 3.50
CA PHE A 399 -5.76 -30.89 3.84
C PHE A 399 -4.98 -29.79 4.58
N ASP A 400 -5.19 -28.52 4.24
CA ASP A 400 -4.59 -27.37 4.91
C ASP A 400 -4.98 -27.28 6.40
N THR A 401 -6.23 -27.61 6.73
CA THR A 401 -6.73 -27.54 8.12
C THR A 401 -6.17 -28.70 8.92
N VAL A 402 -6.07 -29.90 8.31
CA VAL A 402 -5.47 -31.07 8.94
C VAL A 402 -3.97 -30.87 9.18
N LEU A 403 -3.26 -30.25 8.23
CA LEU A 403 -1.86 -29.87 8.36
C LEU A 403 -1.64 -28.94 9.57
N LEU A 404 -2.50 -27.94 9.72
CA LEU A 404 -2.48 -27.02 10.85
C LEU A 404 -2.80 -27.73 12.16
N LYS A 405 -3.84 -28.55 12.18
CA LYS A 405 -4.22 -29.37 13.33
C LYS A 405 -3.10 -30.30 13.76
N ALA A 406 -2.34 -30.85 12.82
CA ALA A 406 -1.19 -31.69 13.10
C ALA A 406 -0.07 -30.94 13.82
N LEU A 407 0.24 -29.73 13.37
CA LEU A 407 1.27 -28.89 13.97
C LEU A 407 0.85 -28.35 15.34
N VAL A 408 -0.40 -27.90 15.45
CA VAL A 408 -1.03 -27.48 16.71
C VAL A 408 -1.03 -28.63 17.72
N ARG A 409 -1.35 -29.86 17.31
CA ARG A 409 -1.32 -31.01 18.23
C ARG A 409 0.09 -31.34 18.70
N ALA A 410 1.09 -31.12 17.83
CA ALA A 410 2.48 -31.37 18.15
C ALA A 410 3.10 -30.31 19.08
N SER A 411 2.71 -29.03 18.95
CA SER A 411 3.16 -27.96 19.85
C SER A 411 2.74 -28.22 21.30
N LYS A 412 1.60 -28.90 21.52
CA LYS A 412 1.07 -29.21 22.85
C LYS A 412 1.96 -30.05 23.78
N ARG A 413 3.02 -30.67 23.26
CA ARG A 413 3.92 -31.53 24.06
C ARG A 413 5.16 -30.79 24.56
N VAL A 414 5.55 -29.68 23.93
CA VAL A 414 6.88 -29.06 24.14
C VAL A 414 6.88 -28.05 25.28
N SER A 415 5.73 -27.56 25.75
CA SER A 415 5.61 -26.60 26.86
C SER A 415 4.34 -26.87 27.68
N SER A 416 4.46 -27.01 29.01
CA SER A 416 3.36 -27.38 29.94
C SER A 416 2.63 -26.19 30.58
N GLU A 417 2.76 -24.96 30.06
CA GLU A 417 2.10 -23.77 30.62
C GLU A 417 1.35 -22.97 29.54
N ALA A 418 0.41 -22.11 29.96
CA ALA A 418 -0.54 -21.33 29.14
C ALA A 418 0.05 -20.51 27.97
N SER A 419 1.38 -20.42 27.84
CA SER A 419 2.08 -19.95 26.65
C SER A 419 1.86 -20.85 25.41
N GLU A 420 1.36 -22.07 25.60
CA GLU A 420 1.16 -23.14 24.60
C GLU A 420 0.32 -22.72 23.37
N TYR A 421 -0.72 -21.90 23.56
CA TYR A 421 -1.62 -21.47 22.47
C TYR A 421 -1.15 -20.19 21.76
N THR A 422 -0.21 -19.44 22.35
CA THR A 422 0.25 -18.17 21.77
C THR A 422 1.07 -18.41 20.50
N ASP A 423 1.88 -19.47 20.47
CA ASP A 423 2.64 -19.85 19.29
C ASP A 423 1.73 -20.45 18.20
N GLU A 424 0.68 -21.18 18.58
CA GLU A 424 -0.37 -21.64 17.66
C GLU A 424 -1.10 -20.48 16.99
N LEU A 425 -1.44 -19.46 17.79
CA LEU A 425 -2.07 -18.25 17.28
C LEU A 425 -1.14 -17.46 16.37
N LYS A 426 0.12 -17.29 16.76
CA LYS A 426 1.14 -16.63 15.93
C LYS A 426 1.34 -17.37 14.62
N LEU A 427 1.36 -18.70 14.61
CA LEU A 427 1.41 -19.49 13.37
C LEU A 427 0.18 -19.23 12.48
N ALA A 428 -1.02 -19.28 13.04
CA ALA A 428 -2.25 -18.97 12.29
C ALA A 428 -2.22 -17.55 11.71
N VAL A 429 -1.70 -16.58 12.47
CA VAL A 429 -1.45 -15.20 12.01
C VAL A 429 -0.46 -15.22 10.87
N THR A 430 0.74 -15.81 11.00
CA THR A 430 1.76 -15.85 9.94
C THR A 430 1.21 -16.38 8.62
N TRP A 431 0.33 -17.38 8.66
CA TRP A 431 -0.23 -18.04 7.48
C TRP A 431 -1.49 -17.37 6.92
N ASN A 432 -1.97 -16.31 7.56
CA ASN A 432 -3.17 -15.55 7.16
C ASN A 432 -4.44 -16.42 7.04
N ARG A 433 -4.61 -17.41 7.94
CA ARG A 433 -5.77 -18.31 7.98
C ARG A 433 -6.69 -17.99 9.16
N VAL A 434 -7.52 -16.98 8.95
CA VAL A 434 -8.47 -16.46 9.96
C VAL A 434 -9.60 -17.45 10.23
N ASP A 435 -10.00 -18.20 9.20
CA ASP A 435 -11.00 -19.26 9.29
C ASP A 435 -10.65 -20.29 10.36
N ILE A 436 -9.40 -20.74 10.37
CA ILE A 436 -8.92 -21.76 11.32
C ILE A 436 -8.73 -21.18 12.72
N ALA A 437 -8.17 -19.98 12.82
CA ALA A 437 -8.08 -19.31 14.12
C ALA A 437 -9.48 -19.14 14.74
N LYS A 438 -10.47 -18.72 13.95
CA LYS A 438 -11.85 -18.56 14.41
C LYS A 438 -12.51 -19.88 14.80
N SER A 439 -12.27 -20.95 14.04
CA SER A 439 -12.93 -22.25 14.22
C SER A 439 -12.22 -23.22 15.16
N GLU A 440 -11.01 -22.95 15.62
CA GLU A 440 -10.27 -23.86 16.53
C GLU A 440 -9.80 -23.13 17.79
N LEU A 441 -9.26 -21.91 17.64
CA LEU A 441 -8.71 -21.15 18.78
C LEU A 441 -9.76 -20.29 19.49
N PHE A 442 -10.79 -19.83 18.78
CA PHE A 442 -11.84 -18.95 19.31
C PHE A 442 -13.22 -19.61 19.41
N ASN A 443 -13.28 -20.95 19.49
CA ASN A 443 -14.53 -21.71 19.67
C ASN A 443 -15.17 -21.58 21.06
N GLY A 444 -14.53 -20.89 21.99
CA GLY A 444 -15.02 -20.70 23.38
C GLY A 444 -14.44 -21.70 24.39
N ASP A 445 -13.70 -22.71 23.94
CA ASP A 445 -13.01 -23.67 24.83
C ASP A 445 -11.78 -23.05 25.53
N ILE A 446 -11.17 -22.02 24.92
CA ILE A 446 -9.99 -21.33 25.43
C ILE A 446 -10.38 -19.96 26.01
N GLN A 447 -9.99 -19.70 27.26
CA GLN A 447 -10.12 -18.38 27.88
C GLN A 447 -8.86 -17.56 27.62
N TRP A 448 -8.95 -16.67 26.63
CA TRP A 448 -7.85 -15.76 26.29
C TRP A 448 -7.75 -14.62 27.31
N LYS A 449 -6.53 -14.38 27.82
CA LYS A 449 -6.24 -13.14 28.56
C LYS A 449 -5.76 -12.07 27.59
N TYR A 450 -5.87 -10.83 28.05
CA TYR A 450 -5.43 -9.67 27.30
C TYR A 450 -3.92 -9.71 26.98
N GLU A 451 -3.08 -10.07 27.97
CA GLU A 451 -1.61 -10.15 27.85
C GLU A 451 -1.16 -11.15 26.77
N ASP A 452 -1.89 -12.25 26.59
CA ASP A 452 -1.54 -13.32 25.63
C ASP A 452 -1.71 -12.88 24.16
N LEU A 453 -2.59 -11.90 23.92
CA LEU A 453 -2.96 -11.43 22.58
C LEU A 453 -2.13 -10.22 22.11
N GLU A 454 -1.41 -9.54 23.00
CA GLU A 454 -0.71 -8.28 22.68
C GLU A 454 0.37 -8.47 21.62
N ASP A 455 1.22 -9.49 21.77
CA ASP A 455 2.30 -9.77 20.82
C ASP A 455 1.74 -10.18 19.44
N SER A 456 0.72 -11.03 19.43
CA SER A 456 0.05 -11.47 18.21
C SER A 456 -0.65 -10.31 17.49
N MET A 457 -1.18 -9.34 18.23
CA MET A 457 -1.75 -8.12 17.69
C MET A 457 -0.66 -7.26 17.02
N MET A 458 0.50 -7.09 17.67
CA MET A 458 1.63 -6.35 17.07
C MET A 458 2.08 -6.99 15.75
N ASP A 459 2.21 -8.31 15.71
CA ASP A 459 2.60 -9.04 14.50
C ASP A 459 1.53 -8.95 13.39
N ALA A 460 0.24 -8.98 13.75
CA ALA A 460 -0.86 -8.80 12.80
C ALA A 460 -0.89 -7.38 12.21
N LEU A 461 -0.59 -6.36 13.03
CA LEU A 461 -0.44 -4.98 12.59
C LEU A 461 0.74 -4.87 11.61
N ILE A 462 1.94 -5.31 11.99
CA ILE A 462 3.14 -5.17 11.13
C ILE A 462 2.94 -5.85 9.77
N ASN A 463 2.35 -7.05 9.74
CA ASN A 463 2.20 -7.86 8.53
C ASN A 463 0.95 -7.56 7.67
N ASP A 464 0.24 -6.47 7.94
CA ASP A 464 -0.94 -6.03 7.18
C ASP A 464 -2.07 -7.07 7.11
N LYS A 465 -2.49 -7.59 8.28
CA LYS A 465 -3.53 -8.63 8.41
C LYS A 465 -4.82 -8.08 9.05
N PRO A 466 -5.64 -7.30 8.32
CA PRO A 466 -6.81 -6.61 8.88
C PRO A 466 -7.87 -7.53 9.48
N GLN A 467 -8.04 -8.72 8.93
CA GLN A 467 -9.02 -9.68 9.42
C GLN A 467 -8.67 -10.24 10.81
N PHE A 468 -7.39 -10.44 11.10
CA PHE A 468 -6.95 -10.84 12.45
C PHE A 468 -7.12 -9.72 13.47
N VAL A 469 -6.84 -8.47 13.08
CA VAL A 469 -7.05 -7.31 13.95
C VAL A 469 -8.53 -7.15 14.32
N ARG A 470 -9.44 -7.40 13.37
CA ARG A 470 -10.89 -7.48 13.63
C ARG A 470 -11.23 -8.61 14.61
N LEU A 471 -10.71 -9.81 14.36
CA LEU A 471 -10.94 -10.97 15.21
C LEU A 471 -10.47 -10.75 16.66
N PHE A 472 -9.30 -10.11 16.87
CA PHE A 472 -8.79 -9.83 18.21
C PHE A 472 -9.63 -8.81 18.96
N ASN A 473 -10.12 -7.78 18.28
CA ASN A 473 -11.02 -6.81 18.89
C ASN A 473 -12.40 -7.40 19.22
N GLU A 474 -12.92 -8.29 18.35
CA GLU A 474 -14.16 -9.04 18.61
C GLU A 474 -14.05 -9.94 19.86
N ASN A 475 -12.85 -10.47 20.14
CA ASN A 475 -12.58 -11.39 21.24
C ASN A 475 -11.97 -10.73 22.50
N GLY A 476 -12.10 -9.41 22.65
CA GLY A 476 -11.86 -8.73 23.93
C GLY A 476 -10.53 -7.98 24.11
N LEU A 477 -9.71 -7.82 23.05
CA LEU A 477 -8.54 -6.94 23.11
C LEU A 477 -8.96 -5.47 23.03
N ASN A 478 -8.72 -4.70 24.09
CA ASN A 478 -8.96 -3.26 24.12
C ASN A 478 -7.75 -2.49 23.60
N ILE A 479 -7.91 -1.77 22.48
CA ILE A 479 -6.84 -0.98 21.87
C ILE A 479 -6.42 0.22 22.72
N LEU A 480 -7.29 0.71 23.62
CA LEU A 480 -6.96 1.77 24.55
C LEU A 480 -5.82 1.38 25.50
N ASP A 481 -5.90 0.17 26.03
CA ASP A 481 -4.92 -0.35 26.98
C ASP A 481 -3.65 -0.86 26.24
N PHE A 482 -3.81 -1.27 24.97
CA PHE A 482 -2.73 -1.81 24.14
C PHE A 482 -1.74 -0.77 23.65
N LEU A 483 -2.21 0.41 23.24
CA LEU A 483 -1.36 1.36 22.53
C LEU A 483 -0.69 2.34 23.49
N THR A 484 0.49 1.96 23.96
CA THR A 484 1.44 2.87 24.61
C THR A 484 2.27 3.65 23.58
N TYR A 485 2.81 4.81 23.97
CA TYR A 485 3.70 5.57 23.07
C TYR A 485 4.95 4.77 22.66
N GLN A 486 5.44 3.87 23.52
CA GLN A 486 6.55 2.97 23.16
C GLN A 486 6.19 2.05 21.98
N ARG A 487 5.06 1.34 22.06
CA ARG A 487 4.61 0.44 20.98
C ARG A 487 4.32 1.20 19.70
N LEU A 488 3.78 2.42 19.81
CA LEU A 488 3.58 3.28 18.65
C LEU A 488 4.91 3.65 17.96
N GLU A 489 5.97 3.95 18.73
CA GLU A 489 7.31 4.15 18.15
C GLU A 489 7.84 2.89 17.47
N GLU A 490 7.62 1.71 18.06
CA GLU A 490 8.01 0.43 17.46
C GLU A 490 7.28 0.18 16.13
N LEU A 491 5.99 0.52 16.05
CA LEU A 491 5.20 0.48 14.81
C LEU A 491 5.72 1.45 13.73
N TYR A 492 6.19 2.64 14.12
CA TYR A 492 6.83 3.56 13.17
C TYR A 492 8.24 3.10 12.75
N ARG A 493 8.94 2.31 13.59
CA ARG A 493 10.24 1.71 13.24
C ARG A 493 10.12 0.53 12.28
N SER A 494 9.01 -0.19 12.29
CA SER A 494 8.76 -1.34 11.41
C SER A 494 8.31 -0.97 9.99
N LEU A 495 8.23 0.33 9.68
CA LEU A 495 7.96 0.82 8.33
C LEU A 495 9.02 0.34 7.33
N SER A 496 8.60 -0.12 6.15
CA SER A 496 9.53 -0.58 5.11
C SER A 496 10.26 0.58 4.41
N ASP A 497 11.52 0.33 4.02
CA ASP A 497 12.39 1.30 3.31
C ASP A 497 11.83 1.80 1.98
N SER A 498 10.89 1.05 1.37
CA SER A 498 10.27 1.41 0.10
C SER A 498 9.35 2.64 0.20
N ILE A 499 8.74 2.86 1.37
CA ILE A 499 7.68 3.84 1.58
C ILE A 499 8.25 5.26 1.70
N VAL A 500 7.63 6.23 1.02
CA VAL A 500 8.05 7.65 1.04
C VAL A 500 8.04 8.23 2.46
N ALA A 501 7.04 7.91 3.28
CA ALA A 501 6.96 8.37 4.66
C ALA A 501 8.20 7.96 5.48
N TYR A 502 8.70 6.73 5.29
CA TYR A 502 9.91 6.27 5.99
C TYR A 502 11.15 7.05 5.55
N LYS A 503 11.32 7.28 4.24
CA LYS A 503 12.42 8.10 3.70
C LYS A 503 12.42 9.52 4.28
N LEU A 504 11.24 10.12 4.46
CA LEU A 504 11.10 11.44 5.07
C LEU A 504 11.45 11.42 6.57
N LEU A 505 10.97 10.43 7.33
CA LEU A 505 11.31 10.26 8.74
C LEU A 505 12.81 10.06 8.94
N GLN A 506 13.44 9.23 8.12
CA GLN A 506 14.89 9.00 8.15
C GLN A 506 15.66 10.29 7.83
N GLY A 507 15.16 11.11 6.89
CA GLY A 507 15.69 12.43 6.61
C GLY A 507 15.66 13.36 7.83
N SER A 508 14.51 13.49 8.50
CA SER A 508 14.35 14.30 9.71
C SER A 508 15.23 13.79 10.87
N LEU A 509 15.34 12.47 11.04
CA LEU A 509 16.22 11.85 12.02
C LEU A 509 17.68 12.23 11.76
N LEU A 510 18.13 12.15 10.51
CA LEU A 510 19.50 12.47 10.11
C LEU A 510 19.82 13.96 10.33
N GLU A 511 18.87 14.86 10.12
CA GLU A 511 19.02 16.28 10.50
C GLU A 511 19.20 16.48 12.00
N ARG A 512 18.39 15.80 12.83
CA ARG A 512 18.52 15.88 14.29
C ARG A 512 19.84 15.31 14.78
N GLN A 513 20.32 14.21 14.20
CA GLN A 513 21.60 13.58 14.55
C GLN A 513 22.79 14.49 14.21
N LYS A 514 22.79 15.16 13.05
CA LYS A 514 23.81 16.17 12.68
C LYS A 514 23.92 17.30 13.71
N LEU A 515 22.81 17.67 14.33
CA LEU A 515 22.75 18.68 15.39
C LEU A 515 23.16 18.16 16.78
N ALA A 516 23.12 16.84 17.01
CA ALA A 516 23.47 16.20 18.27
C ALA A 516 24.97 15.92 18.41
N THR A 517 25.70 15.77 17.30
CA THR A 517 27.18 15.71 17.33
C THR A 517 27.74 17.08 17.72
N PRO A 518 28.42 17.21 18.87
CA PRO A 518 29.11 18.46 19.18
C PRO A 518 30.24 18.65 18.16
N HIS A 519 30.36 19.85 17.60
CA HIS A 519 31.58 20.29 16.93
C HIS A 519 32.76 20.05 17.89
N LYS A 520 33.58 19.03 17.64
CA LYS A 520 35.01 19.16 17.94
C LYS A 520 35.47 20.26 17.00
N GLU A 521 35.80 21.42 17.55
CA GLU A 521 36.57 22.43 16.86
C GLU A 521 37.80 21.73 16.26
N ALA A 522 37.89 21.73 14.94
CA ALA A 522 39.08 21.34 14.23
C ALA A 522 40.15 22.40 14.49
N GLY A 523 40.87 22.28 15.59
CA GLY A 523 42.23 22.79 15.68
C GLY A 523 43.12 21.91 14.79
N PRO A 524 43.94 22.47 13.88
CA PRO A 524 44.91 21.69 13.15
C PRO A 524 46.02 21.24 14.12
N HIS A 525 46.61 20.07 13.85
CA HIS A 525 47.77 19.45 14.51
C HIS A 525 47.48 18.44 15.63
N SER A 526 47.46 17.14 15.29
CA SER A 526 48.54 16.19 15.63
C SER A 526 48.12 14.74 15.31
N SER A 527 49.13 13.92 15.04
CA SER A 527 49.22 12.63 14.32
C SER A 527 48.52 11.42 14.96
N PRO A 528 48.29 10.33 14.18
CA PRO A 528 47.88 9.03 14.71
C PRO A 528 49.10 8.28 15.23
N ASP A 529 49.03 7.64 16.39
CA ASP A 529 49.68 6.35 16.68
C ASP A 529 49.38 5.86 18.11
N GLN A 530 49.38 4.53 18.23
CA GLN A 530 49.40 3.65 19.41
C GLN A 530 48.08 3.15 20.01
N GLU A 531 47.84 1.87 19.71
CA GLU A 531 47.03 0.89 20.43
C GLU A 531 47.55 0.62 21.86
N THR A 532 46.67 -0.01 22.64
CA THR A 532 46.84 -0.70 23.94
C THR A 532 46.57 0.10 25.22
N THR A 533 45.40 -0.12 25.81
CA THR A 533 45.28 -0.82 27.11
C THR A 533 43.82 -1.15 27.46
N LEU A 534 43.64 -2.41 27.82
CA LEU A 534 42.43 -3.07 28.30
C LEU A 534 41.90 -2.39 29.58
N LYS A 535 40.66 -1.87 29.55
CA LYS A 535 39.78 -1.74 30.73
C LYS A 535 38.37 -2.15 30.36
N SER A 536 37.77 -2.93 31.26
CA SER A 536 36.50 -3.65 31.20
C SER A 536 35.30 -2.85 30.66
N PRO A 537 34.38 -3.49 29.90
CA PRO A 537 33.08 -2.92 29.59
C PRO A 537 32.09 -3.29 30.71
N GLN A 538 32.04 -2.48 31.76
CA GLN A 538 30.84 -2.42 32.60
C GLN A 538 30.27 -1.00 32.51
N SER A 539 29.21 -0.90 31.69
CA SER A 539 28.22 0.19 31.57
C SER A 539 28.75 1.63 31.49
N PRO A 540 28.73 2.24 30.29
CA PRO A 540 27.58 3.09 29.93
C PRO A 540 27.20 2.99 28.44
N ILE A 541 27.05 1.78 27.90
CA ILE A 541 26.81 1.57 26.47
C ILE A 541 25.32 1.74 26.07
N SER A 542 24.35 1.70 27.00
CA SER A 542 22.92 1.82 26.63
C SER A 542 22.41 3.26 26.42
N ARG A 543 22.96 4.27 27.13
CA ARG A 543 22.41 5.65 27.15
C ARG A 543 22.56 6.43 25.84
N ASN A 544 23.58 6.12 25.02
CA ASN A 544 23.82 6.81 23.74
C ASN A 544 23.06 6.18 22.54
N SER A 545 22.46 4.98 22.70
CA SER A 545 21.73 4.32 21.61
C SER A 545 20.36 4.96 21.36
N PHE A 546 19.63 5.29 22.42
CA PHE A 546 18.28 5.86 22.35
C PHE A 546 18.20 7.22 21.64
N ALA A 547 19.25 8.04 21.70
CA ALA A 547 19.28 9.33 21.00
C ALA A 547 19.40 9.17 19.48
N LYS A 548 19.83 7.99 18.99
CA LYS A 548 19.99 7.69 17.55
C LYS A 548 18.76 7.03 16.94
N GLU A 549 17.80 6.59 17.75
CA GLU A 549 16.58 5.94 17.30
C GLU A 549 15.49 6.95 16.89
N LEU A 550 14.54 6.47 16.09
CA LEU A 550 13.36 7.23 15.68
C LEU A 550 12.40 7.40 16.87
N CYS A 551 11.90 8.62 17.06
CA CYS A 551 10.97 9.00 18.12
C CYS A 551 9.69 9.65 17.55
N LEU A 552 8.70 9.90 18.41
CA LEU A 552 7.46 10.58 18.02
C LEU A 552 7.66 12.05 17.57
N TYR A 553 8.82 12.65 17.89
CA TYR A 553 9.12 14.01 17.44
C TYR A 553 9.30 14.07 15.92
N GLU A 554 10.02 13.11 15.32
CA GLU A 554 10.17 13.03 13.86
C GLU A 554 8.82 12.82 13.17
N VAL A 555 7.95 12.00 13.76
CA VAL A 555 6.57 11.79 13.27
C VAL A 555 5.76 13.07 13.35
N SER A 556 5.87 13.82 14.45
CA SER A 556 5.23 15.13 14.59
C SER A 556 5.70 16.13 13.53
N GLN A 557 7.00 16.18 13.25
CA GLN A 557 7.56 17.05 12.23
C GLN A 557 7.07 16.66 10.83
N LEU A 558 7.08 15.36 10.51
CA LEU A 558 6.53 14.86 9.25
C LEU A 558 5.06 15.27 9.07
N LEU A 559 4.25 15.05 10.11
CA LEU A 559 2.83 15.42 10.08
C LEU A 559 2.66 16.94 9.97
N GLN A 560 3.53 17.74 10.58
CA GLN A 560 3.50 19.19 10.43
C GLN A 560 3.85 19.62 9.00
N ASP A 561 4.84 18.97 8.37
CA ASP A 561 5.23 19.27 6.99
C ASP A 561 4.12 18.88 5.98
N ILE A 562 3.42 17.77 6.23
CA ILE A 562 2.28 17.31 5.40
C ILE A 562 1.01 18.14 5.66
N MET A 563 0.69 18.39 6.93
CA MET A 563 -0.55 19.08 7.34
C MET A 563 -0.41 20.61 7.25
N GLY A 564 0.80 21.14 7.09
CA GLY A 564 1.07 22.58 7.02
C GLY A 564 0.56 23.36 8.25
N ASP A 565 0.24 24.63 8.06
CA ASP A 565 -0.19 25.54 9.13
C ASP A 565 -1.63 25.30 9.66
N VAL A 566 -2.30 24.24 9.21
CA VAL A 566 -3.70 23.96 9.57
C VAL A 566 -3.83 23.37 10.97
N CYS A 567 -2.91 22.47 11.31
CA CYS A 567 -2.90 21.78 12.59
C CYS A 567 -1.77 22.32 13.47
N ARG A 568 -2.04 22.43 14.77
CA ARG A 568 -0.96 22.53 15.74
C ARG A 568 -0.09 21.27 15.73
N PRO A 569 1.21 21.37 16.04
CA PRO A 569 2.12 20.23 16.02
C PRO A 569 1.62 19.11 16.94
N PHE A 570 1.56 17.89 16.42
CA PHE A 570 1.15 16.71 17.18
C PHE A 570 2.20 16.37 18.24
N TYR A 571 1.81 15.75 19.36
CA TYR A 571 2.72 15.24 20.40
C TYR A 571 3.67 16.25 21.12
N TYR A 572 3.70 17.53 20.74
CA TYR A 572 4.61 18.54 21.35
C TYR A 572 4.39 18.73 22.86
N LYS A 573 3.15 18.55 23.33
CA LYS A 573 2.78 18.66 24.75
C LYS A 573 3.60 17.70 25.63
N HIS A 574 3.90 16.49 25.13
CA HIS A 574 4.65 15.47 25.90
C HIS A 574 6.13 15.82 26.04
N PHE A 575 6.70 16.54 25.06
CA PHE A 575 8.08 17.02 25.09
C PHE A 575 8.24 18.39 25.80
N LYS A 576 7.16 18.94 26.40
CA LYS A 576 7.12 20.27 27.03
C LYS A 576 7.56 21.41 26.10
N LEU A 577 7.34 21.25 24.79
CA LEU A 577 7.66 22.26 23.78
C LEU A 577 6.57 23.33 23.72
N VAL A 578 6.98 24.60 23.59
CA VAL A 578 6.07 25.74 23.41
C VAL A 578 5.81 25.97 21.91
N GLU A 579 4.59 26.35 21.56
CA GLU A 579 4.21 26.70 20.19
C GLU A 579 5.01 27.91 19.66
N GLY A 580 5.48 27.86 18.42
CA GLY A 580 6.22 28.95 17.76
C GLY A 580 7.75 28.93 17.95
N ILE A 581 8.31 27.90 18.59
CA ILE A 581 9.76 27.67 18.66
C ILE A 581 10.30 27.25 17.27
N SER A 582 11.48 27.74 16.88
CA SER A 582 12.12 27.30 15.64
C SER A 582 12.49 25.82 15.68
N THR A 583 12.34 25.11 14.55
CA THR A 583 12.63 23.66 14.42
C THR A 583 13.98 23.28 15.01
N ARG A 584 15.02 24.08 14.75
CA ARG A 584 16.38 23.90 15.29
C ARG A 584 16.46 23.99 16.83
N THR A 585 15.65 24.85 17.44
CA THR A 585 15.63 25.02 18.91
C THR A 585 14.82 23.90 19.57
N ALA A 586 13.73 23.47 18.93
CA ALA A 586 12.96 22.31 19.34
C ALA A 586 13.81 21.03 19.32
N MET A 587 14.54 20.76 18.22
CA MET A 587 15.46 19.61 18.11
C MET A 587 16.51 19.59 19.23
N LYS A 588 17.07 20.74 19.62
CA LYS A 588 18.04 20.83 20.74
C LYS A 588 17.40 20.48 22.09
N GLN A 589 16.19 20.97 22.34
CA GLN A 589 15.45 20.67 23.58
C GLN A 589 15.03 19.20 23.65
N VAL A 590 14.61 18.62 22.52
CA VAL A 590 14.28 17.19 22.41
C VAL A 590 15.51 16.32 22.61
N ASN A 591 16.65 16.63 22.00
CA ASN A 591 17.89 15.89 22.24
C ASN A 591 18.29 15.93 23.72
N LYS A 592 18.13 17.08 24.40
CA LYS A 592 18.37 17.21 25.84
C LYS A 592 17.38 16.37 26.66
N PHE A 593 16.12 16.30 26.24
CA PHE A 593 15.07 15.52 26.89
C PHE A 593 15.28 14.00 26.73
N LEU A 594 15.64 13.55 25.52
CA LEU A 594 15.92 12.13 25.22
C LEU A 594 17.18 11.60 25.91
N LEU A 595 18.12 12.46 26.27
CA LEU A 595 19.29 12.12 27.09
C LEU A 595 18.94 11.95 28.59
N GLY A 596 17.74 12.36 29.02
CA GLY A 596 17.21 12.16 30.37
C GLY A 596 16.29 10.93 30.49
N GLU A 597 15.69 10.71 31.68
CA GLU A 597 14.71 9.62 31.86
C GLU A 597 13.43 9.90 31.06
N CYS A 598 13.16 9.06 30.05
CA CYS A 598 11.98 9.19 29.18
C CYS A 598 10.74 8.57 29.83
N THR A 599 10.04 9.34 30.67
CA THR A 599 8.81 8.86 31.34
C THR A 599 7.62 8.70 30.39
N TYR A 600 7.55 9.51 29.32
CA TYR A 600 6.38 9.54 28.42
C TYR A 600 6.15 8.25 27.63
N LYS A 601 7.16 7.39 27.47
CA LYS A 601 7.04 6.15 26.69
C LYS A 601 6.07 5.14 27.32
N LYS A 602 5.90 5.20 28.64
CA LYS A 602 4.97 4.37 29.41
C LYS A 602 3.56 4.96 29.49
N ASP A 603 3.38 6.22 29.06
CA ASP A 603 2.07 6.84 29.08
C ASP A 603 1.18 6.22 27.99
N GLU A 604 -0.10 6.04 28.30
CA GLU A 604 -1.12 5.60 27.37
C GLU A 604 -1.38 6.66 26.28
N CYS A 605 -1.63 6.20 25.06
CA CYS A 605 -1.99 7.09 23.97
C CYS A 605 -3.39 7.67 24.22
N GLN A 606 -3.50 9.02 24.27
CA GLN A 606 -4.79 9.67 24.52
C GLN A 606 -5.87 9.31 23.49
N TYR A 607 -5.44 9.01 22.26
CA TYR A 607 -6.34 8.72 21.14
C TYR A 607 -5.74 7.65 20.22
N PRO A 608 -5.86 6.38 20.59
CA PRO A 608 -5.08 5.31 19.99
C PRO A 608 -5.55 4.95 18.58
N TRP A 609 -6.87 4.92 18.37
CA TRP A 609 -7.47 4.63 17.06
C TRP A 609 -7.04 5.63 15.99
N ALA A 610 -6.99 6.92 16.32
CA ALA A 610 -6.54 7.94 15.39
C ALA A 610 -5.04 7.85 15.10
N SER A 611 -4.23 7.50 16.10
CA SER A 611 -2.78 7.28 15.92
C SER A 611 -2.49 6.09 15.02
N LEU A 612 -3.21 4.96 15.21
CA LEU A 612 -3.15 3.79 14.33
C LEU A 612 -3.68 4.09 12.93
N PHE A 613 -4.74 4.90 12.83
CA PHE A 613 -5.28 5.37 11.56
C PHE A 613 -4.25 6.18 10.77
N ILE A 614 -3.57 7.15 11.41
CA ILE A 614 -2.49 7.92 10.77
C ILE A 614 -1.37 6.99 10.30
N TRP A 615 -0.95 6.06 11.16
CA TRP A 615 0.09 5.08 10.83
C TRP A 615 -0.28 4.19 9.64
N ALA A 616 -1.54 3.75 9.52
CA ALA A 616 -2.02 2.96 8.39
C ALA A 616 -2.12 3.78 7.10
N VAL A 617 -2.57 5.03 7.19
CA VAL A 617 -2.71 5.95 6.05
C VAL A 617 -1.33 6.32 5.47
N LEU A 618 -0.32 6.56 6.31
CA LEU A 618 1.05 6.85 5.87
C LEU A 618 1.69 5.71 5.07
N GLN A 619 1.22 4.48 5.26
CA GLN A 619 1.69 3.27 4.56
C GLN A 619 0.84 2.89 3.35
N ASN A 620 -0.23 3.64 3.05
CA ASN A 620 -1.18 3.30 1.99
C ASN A 620 -1.88 1.93 2.17
N ARG A 621 -2.11 1.50 3.43
CA ARG A 621 -2.82 0.25 3.76
C ARG A 621 -4.33 0.47 3.78
N SER A 622 -4.97 0.24 2.64
CA SER A 622 -6.37 0.64 2.42
C SER A 622 -7.38 -0.02 3.37
N GLU A 623 -7.32 -1.34 3.55
CA GLU A 623 -8.28 -2.08 4.39
C GLU A 623 -8.12 -1.75 5.87
N MET A 624 -6.87 -1.71 6.35
CA MET A 624 -6.54 -1.31 7.73
C MET A 624 -6.97 0.12 8.04
N ALA A 625 -6.69 1.06 7.14
CA ALA A 625 -7.05 2.46 7.33
C ALA A 625 -8.58 2.64 7.39
N VAL A 626 -9.34 1.93 6.56
CA VAL A 626 -10.82 1.96 6.61
C VAL A 626 -11.31 1.42 7.95
N TYR A 627 -10.78 0.29 8.41
CA TYR A 627 -11.19 -0.28 9.71
C TYR A 627 -10.86 0.64 10.89
N PHE A 628 -9.66 1.22 10.94
CA PHE A 628 -9.32 2.16 12.01
C PHE A 628 -10.14 3.45 11.97
N TRP A 629 -10.55 3.88 10.77
CA TRP A 629 -11.49 4.99 10.62
C TRP A 629 -12.90 4.63 11.12
N GLU A 630 -13.38 3.42 10.83
CA GLU A 630 -14.66 2.90 11.34
C GLU A 630 -14.70 2.93 12.87
N MET A 631 -13.57 2.70 13.53
CA MET A 631 -13.46 2.69 15.00
C MET A 631 -13.12 4.07 15.61
N ALA A 632 -12.59 5.02 14.83
CA ALA A 632 -12.25 6.35 15.31
C ALA A 632 -13.49 7.20 15.62
N GLY A 633 -13.43 8.01 16.69
CA GLY A 633 -14.58 8.83 17.13
C GLY A 633 -14.95 9.97 16.17
N GLU A 634 -13.97 10.75 15.71
CA GLU A 634 -14.19 11.88 14.79
C GLU A 634 -14.10 11.40 13.34
N SER A 635 -15.26 11.29 12.69
CA SER A 635 -15.42 10.53 11.45
C SER A 635 -15.20 11.43 10.23
N VAL A 636 -15.90 12.56 10.15
CA VAL A 636 -15.81 13.49 9.01
C VAL A 636 -14.42 14.12 8.94
N LEU A 637 -13.92 14.64 10.06
CA LEU A 637 -12.61 15.29 10.12
C LEU A 637 -11.46 14.30 9.89
N GLY A 638 -11.54 13.09 10.45
CA GLY A 638 -10.55 12.04 10.24
C GLY A 638 -10.42 11.63 8.77
N ALA A 639 -11.55 11.46 8.07
CA ALA A 639 -11.53 11.16 6.64
C ALA A 639 -10.93 12.30 5.80
N LEU A 640 -11.25 13.56 6.11
CA LEU A 640 -10.66 14.71 5.43
C LEU A 640 -9.14 14.83 5.70
N ALA A 641 -8.70 14.52 6.91
CA ALA A 641 -7.28 14.50 7.25
C ALA A 641 -6.52 13.40 6.49
N ALA A 642 -7.08 12.19 6.38
CA ALA A 642 -6.49 11.14 5.56
C ALA A 642 -6.44 11.50 4.07
N CYS A 643 -7.51 12.12 3.54
CA CYS A 643 -7.53 12.64 2.18
C CYS A 643 -6.39 13.64 1.94
N LYS A 644 -6.12 14.54 2.90
CA LYS A 644 -4.99 15.47 2.82
C LYS A 644 -3.64 14.76 2.80
N ILE A 645 -3.41 13.87 3.77
CA ILE A 645 -2.15 13.13 3.91
C ILE A 645 -1.83 12.36 2.63
N LEU A 646 -2.79 11.59 2.10
CA LEU A 646 -2.61 10.79 0.90
C LEU A 646 -2.37 11.65 -0.36
N ARG A 647 -3.06 12.79 -0.48
CA ARG A 647 -2.85 13.70 -1.62
C ARG A 647 -1.47 14.33 -1.61
N GLU A 648 -0.97 14.78 -0.46
CA GLU A 648 0.38 15.32 -0.37
C GLU A 648 1.45 14.24 -0.57
N LEU A 649 1.29 13.05 0.01
CA LEU A 649 2.20 11.92 -0.24
C LEU A 649 2.23 11.53 -1.72
N SER A 650 1.07 11.50 -2.40
CA SER A 650 1.00 11.18 -3.83
C SER A 650 1.76 12.18 -4.73
N LYS A 651 2.01 13.41 -4.25
CA LYS A 651 2.82 14.39 -4.98
C LYS A 651 4.32 14.11 -4.87
N LEU A 652 4.76 13.55 -3.73
CA LEU A 652 6.14 13.18 -3.45
C LEU A 652 6.53 11.81 -4.03
N GLU A 653 5.54 10.95 -4.30
CA GLU A 653 5.73 9.62 -4.87
C GLU A 653 6.15 9.67 -6.35
N SER A 654 7.22 8.94 -6.68
CA SER A 654 7.76 8.80 -8.04
C SER A 654 7.11 7.65 -8.80
N GLU A 655 6.74 6.57 -8.11
CA GLU A 655 6.12 5.39 -8.72
C GLU A 655 4.67 5.67 -9.10
N THR A 656 4.28 5.30 -10.32
CA THR A 656 2.96 5.68 -10.87
C THR A 656 1.82 4.85 -10.29
N GLU A 657 2.02 3.56 -10.05
CA GLU A 657 1.00 2.65 -9.50
C GLU A 657 0.65 2.99 -8.06
N THR A 658 1.66 3.13 -7.19
CA THR A 658 1.48 3.54 -5.78
C THR A 658 0.83 4.92 -5.71
N LYS A 659 1.25 5.87 -6.54
CA LYS A 659 0.63 7.19 -6.65
C LYS A 659 -0.85 7.15 -7.07
N LEU A 660 -1.23 6.27 -7.99
CA LEU A 660 -2.63 6.08 -8.37
C LEU A 660 -3.43 5.49 -7.21
N SER A 661 -2.92 4.43 -6.57
CA SER A 661 -3.60 3.81 -5.42
C SER A 661 -3.80 4.78 -4.25
N MET A 662 -2.82 5.64 -3.94
CA MET A 662 -2.96 6.69 -2.92
C MET A 662 -4.05 7.70 -3.28
N LYS A 663 -4.17 8.08 -4.56
CA LYS A 663 -5.22 9.00 -5.04
C LYS A 663 -6.60 8.37 -4.98
N GLU A 664 -6.72 7.10 -5.34
CA GLU A 664 -7.97 6.33 -5.23
C GLU A 664 -8.40 6.21 -3.77
N LEU A 665 -7.46 5.89 -2.86
CA LEU A 665 -7.73 5.84 -1.43
C LEU A 665 -8.11 7.22 -0.87
N ALA A 666 -7.47 8.30 -1.31
CA ALA A 666 -7.83 9.66 -0.93
C ALA A 666 -9.27 10.01 -1.37
N GLN A 667 -9.64 9.65 -2.60
CA GLN A 667 -11.00 9.84 -3.10
C GLN A 667 -12.02 9.01 -2.31
N LYS A 668 -11.66 7.78 -1.93
CA LYS A 668 -12.51 6.94 -1.08
C LYS A 668 -12.79 7.60 0.27
N PHE A 669 -11.79 8.19 0.92
CA PHE A 669 -12.00 8.93 2.17
C PHE A 669 -12.79 10.23 1.97
N GLU A 670 -12.61 10.96 0.87
CA GLU A 670 -13.45 12.13 0.57
C GLU A 670 -14.93 11.74 0.41
N ASN A 671 -15.21 10.62 -0.26
CA ASN A 671 -16.56 10.10 -0.42
C ASN A 671 -17.15 9.67 0.93
N LEU A 672 -16.38 8.98 1.77
CA LEU A 672 -16.81 8.61 3.13
C LEU A 672 -17.13 9.84 3.99
N ALA A 673 -16.30 10.89 3.93
CA ALA A 673 -16.55 12.15 4.64
C ALA A 673 -17.85 12.83 4.17
N HIS A 674 -18.08 12.83 2.85
CA HIS A 674 -19.29 13.36 2.23
C HIS A 674 -20.54 12.60 2.68
N ASP A 675 -20.50 11.27 2.63
CA ASP A 675 -21.64 10.43 2.98
C ASP A 675 -22.00 10.53 4.47
N VAL A 676 -20.98 10.50 5.35
CA VAL A 676 -21.18 10.73 6.80
C VAL A 676 -21.79 12.09 7.08
N PHE A 677 -21.29 13.14 6.44
CA PHE A 677 -21.83 14.47 6.62
C PHE A 677 -23.27 14.60 6.08
N SER A 678 -23.61 13.89 4.99
CA SER A 678 -24.95 13.94 4.40
C SER A 678 -26.01 13.41 5.34
N GLU A 679 -25.77 12.27 6.00
CA GLU A 679 -26.70 11.71 6.99
C GLU A 679 -26.76 12.54 8.26
N CYS A 680 -25.62 13.07 8.73
CA CYS A 680 -25.60 14.05 9.82
C CYS A 680 -26.50 15.26 9.50
N TYR A 681 -26.45 15.76 8.26
CA TYR A 681 -27.26 16.90 7.81
C TYR A 681 -28.75 16.54 7.71
N GLN A 682 -29.09 15.35 7.22
CA GLN A 682 -30.47 14.86 7.17
C GLN A 682 -31.06 14.65 8.58
N GLY A 683 -30.25 14.18 9.53
CA GLY A 683 -30.68 13.98 10.92
C GLY A 683 -30.91 15.29 11.66
N ASN A 684 -29.94 16.22 11.62
CA ASN A 684 -30.08 17.54 12.24
C ASN A 684 -29.17 18.60 11.56
N GLU A 685 -29.78 19.54 10.84
CA GLU A 685 -29.07 20.63 10.17
C GLU A 685 -28.24 21.50 11.13
N SER A 686 -28.74 21.82 12.34
CA SER A 686 -28.04 22.73 13.24
C SER A 686 -26.81 22.09 13.88
N TRP A 687 -26.90 20.80 14.23
CA TRP A 687 -25.77 20.02 14.74
C TRP A 687 -24.73 19.76 13.66
N ALA A 688 -25.16 19.43 12.44
CA ALA A 688 -24.26 19.28 11.30
C ALA A 688 -23.52 20.58 10.97
N CYS A 689 -24.20 21.73 11.01
CA CYS A 689 -23.53 23.03 10.85
C CYS A 689 -22.52 23.32 11.95
N THR A 690 -22.84 22.93 13.20
CA THR A 690 -21.94 23.09 14.36
C THR A 690 -20.71 22.19 14.23
N LEU A 691 -20.88 20.96 13.72
CA LEU A 691 -19.79 20.02 13.45
C LEU A 691 -18.75 20.58 12.47
N LEU A 692 -19.17 21.34 11.45
CA LEU A 692 -18.26 21.91 10.46
C LEU A 692 -17.32 23.00 11.02
N ILE A 693 -17.78 23.72 12.04
CA ILE A 693 -17.06 24.87 12.64
C ILE A 693 -16.41 24.55 13.99
N LYS A 694 -16.70 23.38 14.57
CA LYS A 694 -16.10 22.89 15.81
C LYS A 694 -14.59 22.72 15.63
N GLN A 695 -13.82 23.11 16.64
CA GLN A 695 -12.40 22.76 16.75
C GLN A 695 -12.22 21.37 17.34
N SER A 696 -11.37 20.57 16.70
CA SER A 696 -10.99 19.26 17.21
C SER A 696 -9.70 19.34 18.02
N PRO A 697 -9.68 18.91 19.30
CA PRO A 697 -8.44 18.81 20.06
C PRO A 697 -7.49 17.77 19.48
N MET A 698 -8.02 16.83 18.69
CA MET A 698 -7.28 15.74 18.09
C MET A 698 -6.42 16.15 16.91
N TRP A 699 -7.02 16.90 16.00
CA TRP A 699 -6.37 17.35 14.78
C TRP A 699 -5.79 18.76 14.96
N GLY A 700 -5.16 19.00 16.11
CA GLY A 700 -4.43 20.25 16.39
C GLY A 700 -5.28 21.52 16.35
N GLU A 701 -6.49 21.47 16.92
CA GLU A 701 -7.49 22.55 16.94
C GLU A 701 -8.01 23.02 15.56
N ALA A 702 -7.80 22.21 14.52
CA ALA A 702 -8.35 22.45 13.19
C ALA A 702 -9.87 22.26 13.14
N THR A 703 -10.52 22.97 12.22
CA THR A 703 -11.94 22.77 11.89
C THR A 703 -12.10 21.92 10.62
N CYS A 704 -13.27 21.30 10.44
CA CYS A 704 -13.57 20.51 9.24
C CYS A 704 -13.42 21.32 7.95
N LEU A 705 -13.85 22.60 7.95
CA LEU A 705 -13.73 23.47 6.78
C LEU A 705 -12.27 23.83 6.45
N GLN A 706 -11.43 24.05 7.48
CA GLN A 706 -10.00 24.32 7.28
C GLN A 706 -9.28 23.07 6.76
N MET A 707 -9.63 21.89 7.29
CA MET A 707 -9.07 20.64 6.80
C MET A 707 -9.48 20.35 5.35
N ALA A 708 -10.77 20.50 5.04
CA ALA A 708 -11.30 20.27 3.70
C ALA A 708 -10.67 21.20 2.65
N THR A 709 -10.46 22.48 2.99
CA THR A 709 -9.80 23.41 2.05
C THR A 709 -8.35 23.05 1.81
N ALA A 710 -7.63 22.69 2.86
CA ALA A 710 -6.23 22.32 2.74
C ALA A 710 -6.02 20.94 2.09
N ALA A 711 -7.03 20.06 2.13
CA ALA A 711 -7.07 18.80 1.39
C ALA A 711 -7.48 18.99 -0.09
N ASP A 712 -7.95 20.17 -0.50
CA ASP A 712 -8.60 20.43 -1.80
C ASP A 712 -9.81 19.49 -2.04
N ALA A 713 -10.61 19.25 -1.00
CA ALA A 713 -11.76 18.33 -1.01
C ALA A 713 -13.00 18.95 -1.71
N ARG A 714 -12.92 19.05 -3.04
CA ARG A 714 -13.94 19.73 -3.88
C ARG A 714 -15.31 19.06 -3.83
N TYR A 715 -15.36 17.73 -3.77
CA TYR A 715 -16.62 16.99 -3.71
C TYR A 715 -17.32 17.24 -2.37
N PHE A 716 -16.57 17.25 -1.27
CA PHE A 716 -17.11 17.61 0.05
C PHE A 716 -17.73 19.02 0.09
N PHE A 717 -17.05 20.02 -0.48
CA PHE A 717 -17.60 21.39 -0.58
C PHE A 717 -18.81 21.51 -1.50
N SER A 718 -19.02 20.57 -2.41
CA SER A 718 -20.15 20.58 -3.31
C SER A 718 -21.47 20.20 -2.62
N HIS A 719 -21.39 19.58 -1.43
CA HIS A 719 -22.55 19.17 -0.63
C HIS A 719 -23.42 20.37 -0.23
N ASP A 720 -24.74 20.20 -0.37
CA ASP A 720 -25.71 21.27 -0.16
C ASP A 720 -25.73 21.79 1.29
N GLY A 721 -25.48 20.92 2.29
CA GLY A 721 -25.37 21.34 3.69
C GLY A 721 -24.20 22.28 3.96
N VAL A 722 -23.04 22.06 3.30
CA VAL A 722 -21.88 22.97 3.41
C VAL A 722 -22.22 24.31 2.75
N GLN A 723 -22.86 24.26 1.58
CA GLN A 723 -23.31 25.47 0.87
C GLN A 723 -24.43 26.23 1.61
N SER A 724 -25.29 25.54 2.35
CA SER A 724 -26.31 26.09 3.26
C SER A 724 -25.63 26.89 4.37
N LEU A 725 -24.66 26.28 5.06
CA LEU A 725 -23.86 26.96 6.09
C LEU A 725 -23.11 28.17 5.53
N LEU A 726 -22.46 28.06 4.38
CA LEU A 726 -21.76 29.18 3.76
C LEU A 726 -22.71 30.32 3.38
N SER A 727 -23.92 29.98 2.95
CA SER A 727 -24.97 30.97 2.70
C SER A 727 -25.43 31.63 4.01
N GLN A 728 -25.50 30.89 5.12
CA GLN A 728 -25.78 31.47 6.45
C GLN A 728 -24.70 32.45 6.88
N ILE A 729 -23.44 32.08 6.74
CA ILE A 729 -22.31 32.94 7.09
C ILE A 729 -22.29 34.20 6.20
N TRP A 730 -22.63 34.05 4.91
CA TRP A 730 -22.72 35.15 3.95
C TRP A 730 -23.77 36.20 4.31
N TRP A 731 -24.99 35.75 4.67
CA TRP A 731 -26.09 36.64 5.06
C TRP A 731 -25.99 37.14 6.51
N GLY A 732 -25.23 36.46 7.36
CA GLY A 732 -25.02 36.85 8.76
C GLY A 732 -26.31 36.76 9.58
N ALA A 733 -26.66 37.84 10.27
CA ALA A 733 -27.88 37.92 11.09
C ALA A 733 -29.17 38.14 10.27
N MET A 734 -29.04 38.43 8.98
CA MET A 734 -30.18 38.62 8.06
C MET A 734 -30.71 37.29 7.53
N GLN A 735 -32.00 37.25 7.22
CA GLN A 735 -32.63 36.05 6.66
C GLN A 735 -32.25 35.85 5.19
N ARG A 736 -32.04 34.58 4.79
CA ARG A 736 -31.62 34.19 3.44
C ARG A 736 -32.64 34.49 2.33
N SER A 737 -33.91 34.67 2.67
CA SER A 737 -35.02 34.93 1.73
C SER A 737 -35.13 36.39 1.29
N THR A 738 -34.22 37.26 1.74
CA THR A 738 -34.25 38.68 1.38
C THR A 738 -33.71 38.87 -0.05
N ASP A 739 -34.53 39.49 -0.91
CA ASP A 739 -34.13 39.80 -2.29
C ASP A 739 -33.03 40.86 -2.33
N VAL A 740 -32.10 40.73 -3.26
CA VAL A 740 -30.94 41.64 -3.39
C VAL A 740 -31.34 43.10 -3.59
N TRP A 741 -32.45 43.39 -4.30
CA TRP A 741 -32.91 44.76 -4.51
C TRP A 741 -33.33 45.46 -3.21
N LYS A 742 -33.90 44.71 -2.24
CA LYS A 742 -34.24 45.23 -0.91
C LYS A 742 -32.97 45.64 -0.16
N LEU A 743 -31.89 44.86 -0.32
CA LEU A 743 -30.58 45.15 0.26
C LEU A 743 -29.97 46.42 -0.34
N VAL A 744 -30.01 46.58 -1.67
CA VAL A 744 -29.52 47.79 -2.36
C VAL A 744 -30.28 49.02 -1.90
N LEU A 745 -31.61 48.93 -1.82
CA LEU A 745 -32.45 50.03 -1.37
C LEU A 745 -32.15 50.42 0.09
N ALA A 746 -31.96 49.44 0.97
CA ALA A 746 -31.60 49.67 2.37
C ALA A 746 -30.16 50.19 2.56
N PHE A 747 -29.23 49.82 1.66
CA PHE A 747 -27.87 50.35 1.64
C PHE A 747 -27.84 51.84 1.26
N LEU A 748 -28.61 52.24 0.24
CA LEU A 748 -28.70 53.63 -0.22
C LEU A 748 -29.49 54.52 0.73
N ILE A 749 -30.50 53.98 1.41
CA ILE A 749 -31.37 54.71 2.34
C ILE A 749 -31.32 54.01 3.71
N PRO A 750 -30.33 54.35 4.56
CA PRO A 750 -30.12 53.69 5.86
C PRO A 750 -31.34 53.67 6.80
N PRO A 751 -32.24 54.68 6.82
CA PRO A 751 -33.46 54.61 7.63
C PRO A 751 -34.37 53.40 7.34
N LEU A 752 -34.31 52.82 6.14
CA LEU A 752 -35.13 51.67 5.75
C LEU A 752 -34.77 50.38 6.51
N ILE A 753 -33.57 50.29 7.09
CA ILE A 753 -33.13 49.14 7.91
C ILE A 753 -34.04 48.94 9.13
N TYR A 754 -34.65 50.01 9.64
CA TYR A 754 -35.53 49.94 10.80
C TYR A 754 -36.96 49.51 10.46
N THR A 755 -37.32 49.50 9.18
CA THR A 755 -38.64 49.07 8.70
C THR A 755 -38.73 47.53 8.62
N LYS A 756 -39.92 46.98 8.34
CA LYS A 756 -40.11 45.53 8.11
C LYS A 756 -39.61 45.04 6.74
N LEU A 757 -38.91 45.88 5.97
CA LEU A 757 -38.40 45.53 4.63
C LEU A 757 -37.33 44.42 4.69
N ILE A 758 -36.51 44.40 5.75
CA ILE A 758 -35.48 43.39 5.99
C ILE A 758 -35.90 42.54 7.20
N SER A 759 -35.97 41.22 7.01
CA SER A 759 -36.15 40.28 8.10
C SER A 759 -34.80 39.88 8.69
N PHE A 760 -34.69 40.06 10.00
CA PHE A 760 -33.57 39.60 10.81
C PHE A 760 -34.00 38.34 11.56
N ARG A 761 -33.06 37.41 11.77
CA ARG A 761 -33.33 36.20 12.57
C ARG A 761 -33.61 36.62 14.02
N LYS A 762 -34.73 36.15 14.62
CA LYS A 762 -35.06 36.49 16.01
C LYS A 762 -34.13 35.73 16.97
N GLU A 763 -33.73 36.38 18.07
CA GLU A 763 -32.99 35.73 19.17
C GLU A 763 -33.78 34.54 19.78
N GLY A 764 -35.11 34.49 19.62
CA GLY A 764 -35.95 33.35 20.04
C GLY A 764 -35.90 32.13 19.10
N ASP A 765 -35.41 32.27 17.87
CA ASP A 765 -35.14 31.13 16.99
C ASP A 765 -33.75 30.49 17.31
N GLU A 766 -33.02 31.04 18.29
CA GLU A 766 -31.79 30.43 18.85
C GLU A 766 -32.10 29.22 19.76
N GLU A 767 -33.35 28.96 20.15
CA GLU A 767 -33.71 27.70 20.85
C GLU A 767 -33.45 26.45 19.99
N HIS A 768 -33.26 26.60 18.68
CA HIS A 768 -32.85 25.50 17.78
C HIS A 768 -31.32 25.36 17.60
N VAL A 769 -30.51 26.13 18.35
CA VAL A 769 -29.14 25.76 18.70
C VAL A 769 -29.18 25.24 20.14
N PRO A 770 -29.25 23.92 20.39
CA PRO A 770 -29.68 23.40 21.69
C PRO A 770 -28.58 23.42 22.77
N PHE A 771 -27.60 24.32 22.66
CA PHE A 771 -26.44 24.37 23.56
C PHE A 771 -26.12 25.78 24.06
N LYS A 772 -27.13 26.58 24.38
CA LYS A 772 -27.06 27.47 25.55
C LYS A 772 -27.79 26.76 26.68
N GLY A 773 -27.03 26.00 27.49
CA GLY A 773 -27.55 25.42 28.70
C GLY A 773 -28.16 26.49 29.60
N GLU A 774 -29.36 26.20 30.12
CA GLU A 774 -29.92 26.81 31.31
C GLU A 774 -28.86 26.78 32.42
N GLU A 775 -28.24 27.92 32.69
CA GLU A 775 -27.56 28.35 33.93
C GLU A 775 -26.55 29.45 33.58
N ALA A 776 -27.08 30.61 33.16
CA ALA A 776 -26.40 31.89 33.27
C ALA A 776 -27.45 32.99 33.41
N LEU A 777 -28.09 33.03 34.58
CA LEU A 777 -28.72 34.25 35.08
C LEU A 777 -27.62 35.29 35.34
N SER A 778 -27.12 35.92 34.28
CA SER A 778 -26.49 37.24 34.39
C SER A 778 -26.81 38.05 33.14
N SER A 779 -27.70 39.00 33.35
CA SER A 779 -28.12 40.02 32.39
C SER A 779 -26.91 40.75 31.82
N SER A 780 -26.55 40.46 30.57
CA SER A 780 -25.79 41.43 29.78
C SER A 780 -26.71 42.63 29.47
N PRO A 781 -26.21 43.87 29.54
CA PRO A 781 -27.07 45.04 29.35
C PRO A 781 -27.59 45.03 27.91
N ARG A 782 -28.92 44.94 27.76
CA ARG A 782 -29.62 45.01 26.47
C ARG A 782 -29.17 46.29 25.76
N LYS A 783 -28.40 46.15 24.69
CA LYS A 783 -28.05 47.28 23.82
C LYS A 783 -29.34 47.85 23.22
N PRO A 784 -29.44 49.16 22.99
CA PRO A 784 -30.63 49.74 22.37
C PRO A 784 -30.86 49.12 20.99
N TYR A 785 -32.12 48.74 20.72
CA TYR A 785 -32.59 48.06 19.51
C TYR A 785 -32.04 48.69 18.20
N ILE A 786 -31.94 50.02 18.18
CA ILE A 786 -31.44 50.81 17.05
C ILE A 786 -29.96 50.51 16.75
N VAL A 787 -29.13 50.42 17.79
CA VAL A 787 -27.68 50.17 17.67
C VAL A 787 -27.42 48.70 17.34
N MET A 788 -28.24 47.79 17.87
CA MET A 788 -28.16 46.36 17.56
C MET A 788 -28.46 46.08 16.08
N ARG A 789 -29.59 46.59 15.56
CA ARG A 789 -29.95 46.44 14.14
C ARG A 789 -28.96 47.09 13.19
N TRP A 790 -28.48 48.29 13.52
CA TRP A 790 -27.45 48.96 12.72
C TRP A 790 -26.17 48.11 12.65
N ARG A 791 -25.74 47.56 13.79
CA ARG A 791 -24.57 46.68 13.85
C ARG A 791 -24.79 45.39 13.05
N GLU A 792 -25.93 44.73 13.21
CA GLU A 792 -26.23 43.47 12.52
C GLU A 792 -26.28 43.59 11.01
N PHE A 793 -26.81 44.71 10.49
CA PHE A 793 -26.81 44.99 9.06
C PHE A 793 -25.38 45.20 8.54
N TRP A 794 -24.64 46.19 9.06
CA TRP A 794 -23.32 46.58 8.55
C TRP A 794 -22.20 45.56 8.82
N PHE A 795 -22.37 44.64 9.78
CA PHE A 795 -21.42 43.56 10.03
C PHE A 795 -21.63 42.33 9.14
N ALA A 796 -22.75 42.24 8.41
CA ALA A 796 -23.00 41.11 7.53
C ALA A 796 -22.09 41.18 6.27
N PRO A 797 -21.43 40.07 5.87
CA PRO A 797 -20.53 40.05 4.71
C PRO A 797 -21.18 40.48 3.39
N VAL A 798 -22.46 40.15 3.19
CA VAL A 798 -23.19 40.56 1.98
C VAL A 798 -23.27 42.09 1.84
N THR A 799 -23.37 42.83 2.95
CA THR A 799 -23.43 44.30 2.91
C THR A 799 -22.06 44.92 2.66
N SER A 800 -20.99 44.34 3.23
CA SER A 800 -19.63 44.81 2.96
C SER A 800 -19.23 44.53 1.52
N PHE A 801 -19.63 43.38 0.96
CA PHE A 801 -19.48 43.06 -0.46
C PHE A 801 -20.24 44.07 -1.34
N LEU A 802 -21.53 44.29 -1.09
CA LEU A 802 -22.32 45.24 -1.88
C LEU A 802 -21.73 46.65 -1.81
N GLY A 803 -21.30 47.10 -0.63
CA GLY A 803 -20.65 48.40 -0.47
C GLY A 803 -19.35 48.50 -1.26
N ASN A 804 -18.53 47.45 -1.25
CA ASN A 804 -17.31 47.40 -2.07
C ASN A 804 -17.61 47.45 -3.57
N VAL A 805 -18.61 46.70 -4.04
CA VAL A 805 -19.02 46.70 -5.46
C VAL A 805 -19.46 48.10 -5.89
N LEU A 806 -20.39 48.71 -5.14
CA LEU A 806 -20.91 50.04 -5.46
C LEU A 806 -19.81 51.10 -5.47
N MET A 807 -18.97 51.11 -4.44
CA MET A 807 -17.86 52.06 -4.35
C MET A 807 -16.81 51.82 -5.44
N TYR A 808 -16.60 50.58 -5.87
CA TYR A 808 -15.69 50.27 -6.97
C TYR A 808 -16.21 50.77 -8.33
N PHE A 809 -17.52 50.70 -8.59
CA PHE A 809 -18.11 51.32 -9.77
C PHE A 809 -17.97 52.85 -9.75
N VAL A 810 -18.14 53.47 -8.58
CA VAL A 810 -17.88 54.92 -8.41
C VAL A 810 -16.41 55.25 -8.68
N PHE A 811 -15.48 54.42 -8.19
CA PHE A 811 -14.04 54.56 -8.48
C PHE A 811 -13.74 54.49 -9.99
N LEU A 812 -14.27 53.49 -10.69
CA LEU A 812 -14.08 53.37 -12.15
C LEU A 812 -14.71 54.54 -12.91
N GLY A 813 -15.89 55.00 -12.49
CA GLY A 813 -16.55 56.17 -13.06
C GLY A 813 -15.72 57.45 -12.86
N LEU A 814 -15.19 57.66 -11.66
CA LEU A 814 -14.30 58.78 -11.35
C LEU A 814 -13.00 58.71 -12.15
N PHE A 815 -12.38 57.52 -12.25
CA PHE A 815 -11.16 57.33 -13.03
C PHE A 815 -11.38 57.60 -14.52
N ALA A 816 -12.47 57.09 -15.10
CA ALA A 816 -12.83 57.38 -16.49
C ALA A 816 -13.09 58.88 -16.74
N TYR A 817 -13.81 59.54 -15.83
CA TYR A 817 -14.06 60.97 -15.89
C TYR A 817 -12.75 61.78 -15.90
N ILE A 818 -11.82 61.44 -15.00
CA ILE A 818 -10.50 62.09 -14.94
C ILE A 818 -9.71 61.87 -16.24
N LEU A 819 -9.64 60.64 -16.74
CA LEU A 819 -8.86 60.31 -17.94
C LEU A 819 -9.38 60.99 -19.21
N LEU A 820 -10.70 61.16 -19.33
CA LEU A 820 -11.36 61.72 -20.52
C LEU A 820 -11.46 63.26 -20.48
N LEU A 821 -11.77 63.86 -19.32
CA LEU A 821 -12.14 65.27 -19.24
C LEU A 821 -11.13 66.13 -18.47
N ASP A 822 -10.60 65.64 -17.34
CA ASP A 822 -9.87 66.47 -16.37
C ASP A 822 -8.34 66.19 -16.30
N PHE A 823 -7.80 65.38 -17.21
CA PHE A 823 -6.36 65.10 -17.30
C PHE A 823 -5.60 66.31 -17.87
N LYS A 824 -5.15 67.23 -17.01
CA LYS A 824 -4.50 68.51 -17.40
C LYS A 824 -2.96 68.41 -17.40
N PRO A 825 -2.25 69.08 -18.34
CA PRO A 825 -0.78 69.07 -18.40
C PRO A 825 -0.13 70.03 -17.37
N PRO A 826 1.08 69.73 -16.88
CA PRO A 826 1.82 70.61 -15.96
C PRO A 826 2.20 71.94 -16.66
N PRO A 827 1.93 73.13 -16.06
CA PRO A 827 2.23 73.51 -14.66
C PRO A 827 1.03 73.61 -13.71
N ASN A 828 -0.20 73.47 -14.21
CA ASN A 828 -1.38 73.39 -13.35
C ASN A 828 -1.28 72.04 -12.61
N GLY A 829 -1.07 72.08 -11.29
CA GLY A 829 -0.92 70.87 -10.47
C GLY A 829 -2.12 69.92 -10.58
N PRO A 830 -2.05 68.73 -9.95
CA PRO A 830 -3.14 67.77 -10.01
C PRO A 830 -4.46 68.39 -9.54
N CYS A 831 -5.54 68.11 -10.26
CA CYS A 831 -6.88 68.54 -9.88
C CYS A 831 -7.27 67.92 -8.52
N THR A 832 -8.16 68.57 -7.78
CA THR A 832 -8.68 68.02 -6.51
C THR A 832 -9.30 66.63 -6.71
N LEU A 833 -9.94 66.38 -7.85
CA LEU A 833 -10.48 65.06 -8.22
C LEU A 833 -9.37 64.01 -8.46
N GLU A 834 -8.23 64.41 -9.03
CA GLU A 834 -7.08 63.52 -9.22
C GLU A 834 -6.42 63.16 -7.89
N LEU A 835 -6.35 64.11 -6.95
CA LEU A 835 -5.88 63.83 -5.59
C LEU A 835 -6.80 62.84 -4.85
N ILE A 836 -8.12 62.95 -5.05
CA ILE A 836 -9.09 61.97 -4.51
C ILE A 836 -8.85 60.59 -5.12
N LEU A 837 -8.59 60.49 -6.43
CA LEU A 837 -8.24 59.23 -7.09
C LEU A 837 -6.96 58.62 -6.51
N TYR A 838 -5.91 59.42 -6.30
CA TYR A 838 -4.65 58.96 -5.71
C TYR A 838 -4.84 58.45 -4.29
N PHE A 839 -5.62 59.19 -3.49
CA PHE A 839 -6.00 58.76 -2.16
C PHE A 839 -6.77 57.43 -2.20
N TRP A 840 -7.67 57.26 -3.16
CA TRP A 840 -8.42 56.02 -3.33
C TRP A 840 -7.51 54.83 -3.65
N VAL A 841 -6.61 54.96 -4.63
CA VAL A 841 -5.66 53.89 -4.97
C VAL A 841 -4.72 53.61 -3.80
N PHE A 842 -4.29 54.63 -3.06
CA PHE A 842 -3.54 54.43 -1.82
C PHE A 842 -4.30 53.58 -0.80
N THR A 843 -5.61 53.78 -0.62
CA THR A 843 -6.42 52.92 0.26
C THR A 843 -6.54 51.48 -0.24
N LEU A 844 -6.55 51.24 -1.56
CA LEU A 844 -6.48 49.89 -2.12
C LEU A 844 -5.13 49.23 -1.84
N VAL A 845 -4.02 49.96 -1.99
CA VAL A 845 -2.68 49.47 -1.64
C VAL A 845 -2.60 49.09 -0.16
N CYS A 846 -3.16 49.90 0.75
CA CYS A 846 -3.22 49.56 2.17
C CYS A 846 -4.01 48.26 2.44
N GLU A 847 -5.08 48.00 1.68
CA GLU A 847 -5.87 46.79 1.83
C GLU A 847 -5.13 45.55 1.32
N GLU A 848 -4.43 45.63 0.19
CA GLU A 848 -3.58 44.55 -0.31
C GLU A 848 -2.41 44.23 0.65
N ILE A 849 -1.82 45.28 1.24
CA ILE A 849 -0.81 45.13 2.29
C ILE A 849 -1.41 44.41 3.52
N ARG A 850 -2.61 44.77 3.97
CA ARG A 850 -3.30 44.09 5.07
C ARG A 850 -3.55 42.61 4.74
N GLN A 851 -4.01 42.32 3.52
CA GLN A 851 -4.28 40.96 3.04
C GLN A 851 -3.01 40.09 3.08
N SER A 852 -1.87 40.66 2.69
CA SER A 852 -0.55 40.02 2.82
C SER A 852 -0.15 39.73 4.28
N TYR A 853 -0.46 40.64 5.21
CA TYR A 853 -0.13 40.46 6.64
C TYR A 853 -1.07 39.51 7.40
N PHE A 854 -2.34 39.40 7.01
CA PHE A 854 -3.36 38.67 7.77
C PHE A 854 -3.33 37.14 7.53
N ARG A 855 -2.78 36.67 6.41
CA ARG A 855 -2.97 35.27 5.98
C ARG A 855 -2.24 34.21 6.82
N VAL A 856 -1.12 34.48 7.51
CA VAL A 856 -0.35 33.41 8.20
C VAL A 856 0.54 33.93 9.35
N ASN A 857 0.86 33.10 10.35
CA ASN A 857 1.94 33.31 11.34
C ASN A 857 3.35 32.85 10.84
N ALA A 858 3.55 32.70 9.52
CA ALA A 858 4.80 32.20 8.91
C ALA A 858 5.87 33.28 8.68
N SER A 859 7.04 32.92 8.16
CA SER A 859 8.07 33.89 7.73
C SER A 859 7.57 34.82 6.61
N LEU A 860 8.03 36.07 6.54
CA LEU A 860 7.59 37.07 5.54
C LEU A 860 7.76 36.58 4.09
N TYR A 861 8.81 35.79 3.82
CA TYR A 861 9.09 35.26 2.49
C TYR A 861 8.05 34.24 2.02
N GLN A 862 7.70 33.28 2.86
CA GLN A 862 6.66 32.28 2.53
C GLN A 862 5.30 32.94 2.30
N ARG A 863 4.97 33.98 3.08
CA ARG A 863 3.74 34.77 2.91
C ARG A 863 3.70 35.44 1.53
N LEU A 864 4.78 36.12 1.15
CA LEU A 864 4.87 36.79 -0.14
C LEU A 864 4.80 35.78 -1.30
N LYS A 865 5.46 34.62 -1.16
CA LYS A 865 5.43 33.55 -2.16
C LYS A 865 4.01 33.03 -2.39
N LEU A 866 3.25 32.77 -1.32
CA LEU A 866 1.85 32.32 -1.41
C LEU A 866 0.94 33.40 -2.02
N TYR A 867 1.16 34.67 -1.67
CA TYR A 867 0.40 35.79 -2.24
C TYR A 867 0.65 35.94 -3.75
N LEU A 868 1.91 35.84 -4.18
CA LEU A 868 2.32 35.93 -5.58
C LEU A 868 1.90 34.72 -6.43
N GLN A 869 1.48 33.60 -5.83
CA GLN A 869 1.06 32.42 -6.60
C GLN A 869 -0.34 32.59 -7.21
N ASP A 870 -1.19 33.42 -6.60
CA ASP A 870 -2.55 33.68 -7.06
C ASP A 870 -2.57 34.56 -8.33
N MET A 871 -3.32 34.16 -9.36
CA MET A 871 -3.40 34.90 -10.62
C MET A 871 -4.05 36.27 -10.43
N TRP A 872 -5.03 36.39 -9.53
CA TRP A 872 -5.76 37.63 -9.31
C TRP A 872 -4.91 38.66 -8.57
N ASN A 873 -4.13 38.22 -7.57
CA ASN A 873 -3.19 39.10 -6.87
C ASN A 873 -2.07 39.58 -7.80
N LYS A 874 -1.62 38.76 -8.75
CA LYS A 874 -0.67 39.21 -9.79
C LYS A 874 -1.27 40.33 -10.64
N CYS A 875 -2.56 40.22 -11.00
CA CYS A 875 -3.27 41.28 -11.72
C CYS A 875 -3.35 42.57 -10.91
N ASP A 876 -3.62 42.49 -9.60
CA ASP A 876 -3.68 43.67 -8.72
C ASP A 876 -2.32 44.35 -8.56
N ILE A 877 -1.24 43.58 -8.37
CA ILE A 877 0.12 44.13 -8.32
C ILE A 877 0.47 44.81 -9.66
N THR A 878 0.09 44.19 -10.78
CA THR A 878 0.31 44.75 -12.11
C THR A 878 -0.44 46.08 -12.26
N ALA A 879 -1.71 46.16 -11.88
CA ALA A 879 -2.49 47.40 -11.88
C ALA A 879 -1.84 48.48 -11.00
N ILE A 880 -1.49 48.16 -9.75
CA ILE A 880 -0.85 49.12 -8.84
C ILE A 880 0.49 49.61 -9.39
N SER A 881 1.30 48.73 -10.01
CA SER A 881 2.57 49.12 -10.61
C SER A 881 2.42 50.00 -11.86
N LEU A 882 1.44 49.71 -12.73
CA LEU A 882 1.13 50.53 -13.90
C LEU A 882 0.59 51.89 -13.49
N PHE A 883 -0.27 51.96 -12.48
CA PHE A 883 -0.73 53.22 -11.90
C PHE A 883 0.42 54.04 -11.33
N ALA A 884 1.33 53.42 -10.56
CA ALA A 884 2.50 54.11 -10.03
C ALA A 884 3.41 54.63 -11.15
N LEU A 885 3.63 53.83 -12.20
CA LEU A 885 4.39 54.25 -13.38
C LEU A 885 3.71 55.43 -14.10
N GLY A 886 2.40 55.34 -14.32
CA GLY A 886 1.60 56.40 -14.92
C GLY A 886 1.65 57.70 -14.12
N LEU A 887 1.59 57.61 -12.79
CA LEU A 887 1.73 58.74 -11.87
C LEU A 887 3.12 59.39 -11.97
N VAL A 888 4.18 58.59 -12.01
CA VAL A 888 5.55 59.09 -12.14
C VAL A 888 5.74 59.79 -13.49
N CYS A 889 5.31 59.18 -14.60
CA CYS A 889 5.40 59.76 -15.94
C CYS A 889 4.58 61.05 -16.09
N ARG A 890 3.41 61.12 -15.44
CA ARG A 890 2.56 62.32 -15.45
C ARG A 890 3.29 63.56 -14.92
N ASN A 891 4.15 63.41 -13.90
CA ASN A 891 4.83 64.55 -13.26
C ASN A 891 5.91 65.19 -14.16
N PHE A 892 6.35 64.51 -15.22
CA PHE A 892 7.37 65.01 -16.14
C PHE A 892 6.75 65.50 -17.46
N LYS A 893 7.10 66.72 -17.88
CA LYS A 893 6.63 67.31 -19.15
C LYS A 893 6.98 66.46 -20.38
N TRP A 894 8.16 65.84 -20.39
CA TRP A 894 8.64 65.05 -21.52
C TRP A 894 7.89 63.72 -21.71
N SER A 895 7.33 63.14 -20.65
CA SER A 895 6.65 61.84 -20.69
C SER A 895 5.14 61.92 -20.37
N TYR A 896 4.54 63.11 -20.50
CA TYR A 896 3.13 63.33 -20.18
C TYR A 896 2.17 62.50 -21.05
N GLU A 897 2.34 62.52 -22.38
CA GLU A 897 1.50 61.72 -23.31
C GLU A 897 1.69 60.22 -23.09
N PHE A 898 2.92 59.81 -22.76
CA PHE A 898 3.21 58.44 -22.37
C PHE A 898 2.51 58.07 -21.06
N GLY A 899 2.52 58.96 -20.06
CA GLY A 899 1.79 58.78 -18.80
C GLY A 899 0.28 58.65 -19.02
N ARG A 900 -0.30 59.46 -19.93
CA ARG A 900 -1.71 59.33 -20.32
C ARG A 900 -2.02 57.97 -20.94
N ALA A 901 -1.16 57.51 -21.85
CA ALA A 901 -1.30 56.20 -22.48
C ALA A 901 -1.19 55.06 -21.46
N VAL A 902 -0.24 55.14 -20.53
CA VAL A 902 -0.08 54.16 -19.43
C VAL A 902 -1.31 54.14 -18.52
N MET A 903 -1.84 55.31 -18.12
CA MET A 903 -3.05 55.39 -17.30
C MET A 903 -4.30 54.87 -18.02
N ALA A 904 -4.36 54.98 -19.35
CA ALA A 904 -5.46 54.41 -20.15
C ALA A 904 -5.42 52.87 -20.18
N VAL A 905 -4.22 52.30 -20.34
CA VAL A 905 -4.03 50.84 -20.22
C VAL A 905 -4.33 50.38 -18.80
N ASP A 906 -3.87 51.13 -17.81
CA ASP A 906 -4.11 50.83 -16.40
C ASP A 906 -5.61 50.83 -16.04
N TYR A 907 -6.39 51.78 -16.57
CA TYR A 907 -7.86 51.76 -16.46
C TYR A 907 -8.44 50.44 -16.98
N MET A 908 -7.96 49.92 -18.13
CA MET A 908 -8.41 48.61 -18.62
C MET A 908 -8.10 47.49 -17.63
N VAL A 909 -6.91 47.47 -17.03
CA VAL A 909 -6.53 46.45 -16.04
C VAL A 909 -7.43 46.54 -14.79
N PHE A 910 -7.71 47.73 -14.28
CA PHE A 910 -8.69 47.92 -13.20
C PHE A 910 -10.09 47.46 -13.62
N THR A 911 -10.55 47.69 -14.85
CA THR A 911 -11.85 47.16 -15.27
C THR A 911 -11.90 45.62 -15.33
N LEU A 912 -10.80 44.95 -15.70
CA LEU A 912 -10.72 43.48 -15.70
C LEU A 912 -10.92 42.89 -14.29
N ARG A 913 -10.57 43.64 -13.23
CA ARG A 913 -10.79 43.23 -11.84
C ARG A 913 -12.28 43.03 -11.50
N LEU A 914 -13.21 43.64 -12.23
CA LEU A 914 -14.64 43.39 -12.06
C LEU A 914 -15.03 41.92 -12.26
N ILE A 915 -14.31 41.20 -13.13
CA ILE A 915 -14.56 39.77 -13.39
C ILE A 915 -14.36 38.97 -12.11
N HIS A 916 -13.31 39.26 -11.33
CA HIS A 916 -13.06 38.61 -10.04
C HIS A 916 -14.18 38.86 -9.03
N ILE A 917 -14.70 40.09 -8.97
CA ILE A 917 -15.79 40.46 -8.07
C ILE A 917 -17.09 39.70 -8.43
N PHE A 918 -17.40 39.56 -9.73
CA PHE A 918 -18.58 38.84 -10.18
C PHE A 918 -18.45 37.32 -10.10
N ALA A 919 -17.26 36.77 -9.83
CA ALA A 919 -17.06 35.33 -9.66
C ALA A 919 -17.86 34.74 -8.48
N ILE A 920 -18.27 35.55 -7.51
CA ILE A 920 -19.10 35.10 -6.38
C ILE A 920 -20.56 34.80 -6.79
N HIS A 921 -21.01 35.32 -7.93
CA HIS A 921 -22.40 35.18 -8.35
C HIS A 921 -22.70 33.76 -8.86
N LYS A 922 -23.82 33.18 -8.41
CA LYS A 922 -24.21 31.77 -8.69
C LYS A 922 -24.23 31.41 -10.18
N GLN A 923 -24.65 32.33 -11.05
CA GLN A 923 -24.78 32.06 -12.50
C GLN A 923 -23.53 32.43 -13.31
N LEU A 924 -22.69 33.36 -12.82
CA LEU A 924 -21.53 33.87 -13.55
C LEU A 924 -20.24 33.16 -13.13
N GLY A 925 -20.13 32.74 -11.88
CA GLY A 925 -18.94 32.11 -11.33
C GLY A 925 -18.47 30.86 -12.09
N PRO A 926 -19.33 29.85 -12.32
CA PRO A 926 -18.94 28.66 -13.09
C PRO A 926 -18.44 29.01 -14.50
N LYS A 927 -19.05 30.00 -15.15
CA LYS A 927 -18.64 30.48 -16.49
C LYS A 927 -17.25 31.13 -16.46
N ILE A 928 -16.92 31.88 -15.42
CA ILE A 928 -15.59 32.51 -15.26
C ILE A 928 -14.51 31.44 -15.10
N ILE A 929 -14.77 30.37 -14.33
CA ILE A 929 -13.83 29.25 -14.15
C ILE A 929 -13.58 28.50 -15.47
N ILE A 930 -14.61 28.38 -16.32
CA ILE A 930 -14.47 27.77 -17.65
C ILE A 930 -13.53 28.62 -18.52
N VAL A 931 -13.74 29.95 -18.56
CA VAL A 931 -12.89 30.88 -19.31
C VAL A 931 -11.43 30.78 -18.85
N GLU A 932 -11.18 30.74 -17.53
CA GLU A 932 -9.82 30.61 -16.99
C GLU A 932 -9.10 29.34 -17.49
N LYS A 933 -9.81 28.21 -17.58
CA LYS A 933 -9.23 26.96 -18.07
C LYS A 933 -9.03 26.95 -19.59
N MET A 934 -9.92 27.59 -20.35
CA MET A 934 -9.82 27.68 -21.81
C MET A 934 -8.68 28.59 -22.30
N ILE A 935 -8.22 29.55 -21.48
CA ILE A 935 -7.09 30.45 -21.83
C ILE A 935 -5.80 29.68 -22.16
N LYS A 936 -5.57 28.50 -21.57
CA LYS A 936 -4.39 27.68 -21.89
C LYS A 936 -4.40 27.18 -23.34
N ASP A 937 -5.57 26.77 -23.83
CA ASP A 937 -5.74 26.33 -25.22
C ASP A 937 -5.64 27.52 -26.19
N VAL A 938 -6.16 28.70 -25.79
CA VAL A 938 -6.00 29.96 -26.53
C VAL A 938 -4.52 30.30 -26.72
N PHE A 939 -3.69 30.16 -25.68
CA PHE A 939 -2.28 30.51 -25.76
C PHE A 939 -1.52 29.63 -26.75
N PHE A 940 -1.77 28.31 -26.74
CA PHE A 940 -1.19 27.37 -27.72
C PHE A 940 -1.63 27.71 -29.14
N PHE A 941 -2.92 28.06 -29.33
CA PHE A 941 -3.42 28.49 -30.63
C PHE A 941 -2.78 29.80 -31.12
N LEU A 942 -2.67 30.82 -30.25
CA LEU A 942 -2.05 32.10 -30.58
C LEU A 942 -0.60 31.94 -31.03
N PHE A 943 0.12 30.94 -30.50
CA PHE A 943 1.46 30.60 -30.96
C PHE A 943 1.49 30.14 -32.43
N PHE A 944 0.64 29.19 -32.83
CA PHE A 944 0.56 28.77 -34.24
C PHE A 944 0.11 29.90 -35.16
N LEU A 945 -0.87 30.70 -34.70
CA LEU A 945 -1.36 31.83 -35.46
C LEU A 945 -0.25 32.88 -35.68
N ALA A 946 0.55 33.18 -34.66
CA ALA A 946 1.65 34.14 -34.76
C ALA A 946 2.74 33.67 -35.73
N VAL A 947 3.13 32.39 -35.69
CA VAL A 947 4.09 31.80 -36.64
C VAL A 947 3.56 31.90 -38.08
N TRP A 948 2.28 31.60 -38.28
CA TRP A 948 1.66 31.67 -39.59
C TRP A 948 1.52 33.09 -40.12
N ILE A 949 1.11 34.04 -39.26
CA ILE A 949 1.07 35.48 -39.58
C ILE A 949 2.45 35.99 -39.99
N MET A 950 3.50 35.61 -39.26
CA MET A 950 4.87 36.03 -39.56
C MET A 950 5.32 35.51 -40.93
N ALA A 951 5.08 34.22 -41.23
CA ALA A 951 5.46 33.62 -42.51
C ALA A 951 4.79 34.33 -43.70
N TYR A 952 3.47 34.53 -43.63
CA TYR A 952 2.73 35.23 -44.67
C TYR A 952 3.11 36.73 -44.74
N GLY A 953 3.24 37.40 -43.60
CA GLY A 953 3.55 38.83 -43.53
C GLY A 953 4.90 39.18 -44.12
N VAL A 954 5.93 38.39 -43.84
CA VAL A 954 7.27 38.56 -44.41
C VAL A 954 7.25 38.28 -45.92
N ALA A 955 6.58 37.20 -46.35
CA ALA A 955 6.45 36.87 -47.77
C ALA A 955 5.72 37.99 -48.55
N ASN A 956 4.62 38.51 -48.02
CA ASN A 956 3.88 39.61 -48.64
C ASN A 956 4.68 40.91 -48.69
N GLN A 957 5.39 41.25 -47.61
CA GLN A 957 6.25 42.44 -47.58
C GLN A 957 7.37 42.35 -48.61
N ALA A 958 7.99 41.17 -48.76
CA ALA A 958 9.06 40.92 -49.72
C ALA A 958 8.58 40.96 -51.18
N LEU A 959 7.35 40.53 -51.46
CA LEU A 959 6.78 40.55 -52.81
C LEU A 959 6.28 41.95 -53.22
N LEU A 960 5.69 42.71 -52.29
CA LEU A 960 5.10 44.02 -52.57
C LEU A 960 6.13 45.16 -52.59
N TYR A 961 7.16 45.12 -51.73
CA TYR A 961 8.14 46.21 -51.61
C TYR A 961 9.56 45.71 -51.81
N ALA A 962 10.27 46.29 -52.78
CA ALA A 962 11.68 45.98 -53.03
C ALA A 962 12.60 46.54 -51.93
N TYR A 963 12.29 47.72 -51.38
CA TYR A 963 13.07 48.39 -50.34
C TYR A 963 12.20 49.36 -49.53
N ASP A 964 12.23 49.27 -48.19
CA ASP A 964 11.66 50.27 -47.27
C ASP A 964 12.60 50.38 -46.05
N PRO A 965 13.25 51.53 -45.80
CA PRO A 965 14.22 51.69 -44.71
C PRO A 965 13.55 51.90 -43.34
N ARG A 966 12.22 51.98 -43.26
CA ARG A 966 11.49 52.34 -42.03
C ARG A 966 11.08 51.09 -41.24
N PRO A 967 11.76 50.74 -40.14
CA PRO A 967 11.53 49.48 -39.43
C PRO A 967 10.13 49.40 -38.79
N LEU A 968 9.60 50.53 -38.28
CA LEU A 968 8.27 50.57 -37.66
C LEU A 968 7.15 50.32 -38.68
N TRP A 969 7.33 50.77 -39.92
CA TRP A 969 6.36 50.54 -41.01
C TRP A 969 6.42 49.11 -41.51
N ILE A 970 7.62 48.52 -41.61
CA ILE A 970 7.79 47.09 -41.90
C ILE A 970 7.09 46.25 -40.84
N PHE A 971 7.33 46.53 -39.55
CA PHE A 971 6.68 45.78 -38.47
C PHE A 971 5.14 45.86 -38.55
N ARG A 972 4.60 47.06 -38.81
CA ARG A 972 3.16 47.27 -39.02
C ARG A 972 2.62 46.52 -40.24
N ARG A 973 3.37 46.45 -41.34
CA ARG A 973 2.94 45.73 -42.55
C ARG A 973 3.06 44.22 -42.42
N VAL A 974 4.08 43.70 -41.74
CA VAL A 974 4.33 42.26 -41.56
C VAL A 974 3.39 41.64 -40.53
N PHE A 975 3.13 42.30 -39.40
CA PHE A 975 2.32 41.69 -38.33
C PHE A 975 0.89 42.23 -38.29
N TYR A 976 0.74 43.56 -38.26
CA TYR A 976 -0.56 44.18 -37.99
C TYR A 976 -1.54 44.06 -39.17
N ARG A 977 -1.08 44.25 -40.41
CA ARG A 977 -1.96 44.11 -41.59
C ARG A 977 -2.48 42.68 -41.79
N PRO A 978 -1.63 41.62 -41.84
CA PRO A 978 -2.12 40.25 -41.93
C PRO A 978 -3.06 39.85 -40.80
N TYR A 979 -2.80 40.31 -39.57
CA TYR A 979 -3.71 40.07 -38.46
C TYR A 979 -5.13 40.61 -38.72
N LEU A 980 -5.25 41.80 -39.31
CA LEU A 980 -6.55 42.37 -39.69
C LEU A 980 -7.24 41.61 -40.85
N HIS A 981 -6.48 40.94 -41.72
CA HIS A 981 -7.06 40.13 -42.79
C HIS A 981 -7.89 38.95 -42.24
N ILE A 982 -7.51 38.39 -41.09
CA ILE A 982 -8.28 37.31 -40.42
C ILE A 982 -9.69 37.80 -40.06
N TYR A 983 -9.82 39.07 -39.67
CA TYR A 983 -11.11 39.70 -39.34
C TYR A 983 -11.88 40.21 -40.58
N GLY A 984 -11.41 39.90 -41.79
CA GLY A 984 -12.06 40.29 -43.03
C GLY A 984 -11.77 41.72 -43.50
N GLN A 985 -10.86 42.45 -42.84
CA GLN A 985 -10.40 43.76 -43.30
C GLN A 985 -9.25 43.59 -44.29
N ILE A 986 -9.59 43.30 -45.54
CA ILE A 986 -8.61 43.10 -46.62
C ILE A 986 -8.57 44.38 -47.48
N PRO A 987 -7.51 45.20 -47.40
CA PRO A 987 -7.35 46.38 -48.25
C PRO A 987 -6.92 45.95 -49.66
N ILE A 988 -7.85 45.37 -50.43
CA ILE A 988 -7.64 44.87 -51.79
C ILE A 988 -7.04 45.98 -52.69
N ASN A 989 -7.48 47.22 -52.50
CA ASN A 989 -7.04 48.39 -53.27
C ASN A 989 -5.56 48.78 -53.06
N GLU A 990 -4.89 48.25 -52.03
CA GLU A 990 -3.45 48.49 -51.79
C GLU A 990 -2.58 47.27 -52.17
N MET A 991 -3.19 46.12 -52.43
CA MET A 991 -2.51 44.86 -52.71
C MET A 991 -2.57 44.48 -54.19
N ASP A 992 -3.67 44.79 -54.87
CA ASP A 992 -3.82 44.58 -56.31
C ASP A 992 -3.31 45.78 -57.10
N ALA A 993 -2.24 45.56 -57.87
CA ALA A 993 -1.68 46.60 -58.74
C ALA A 993 -2.66 47.10 -59.82
N ASP A 994 -3.63 46.29 -60.22
CA ASP A 994 -4.61 46.62 -61.26
C ASP A 994 -5.73 47.57 -60.77
N LYS A 995 -5.83 47.78 -59.45
CA LYS A 995 -6.81 48.69 -58.81
C LYS A 995 -6.14 49.87 -58.10
N LEU A 996 -4.86 50.11 -58.37
CA LEU A 996 -4.15 51.26 -57.81
C LEU A 996 -4.79 52.55 -58.35
N ASP A 997 -5.33 53.36 -57.45
CA ASP A 997 -5.84 54.68 -57.77
C ASP A 997 -4.67 55.56 -58.26
N ASP A 998 -4.75 56.11 -59.48
CA ASP A 998 -3.72 56.90 -60.19
C ASP A 998 -3.25 58.19 -59.45
N GLY A 999 -3.63 58.37 -58.19
CA GLY A 999 -3.43 59.59 -57.39
C GLY A 999 -2.41 59.52 -56.24
N ARG A 1000 -1.77 58.38 -55.93
CA ARG A 1000 -0.74 58.32 -54.85
C ARG A 1000 0.65 58.71 -55.36
N LYS A 1001 1.24 59.77 -54.77
CA LYS A 1001 2.65 60.20 -55.02
C LYS A 1001 3.63 59.20 -54.39
N CYS A 1002 3.92 58.10 -55.07
CA CYS A 1002 4.95 57.15 -54.67
C CYS A 1002 6.25 57.35 -55.48
N THR A 1003 7.39 56.92 -54.95
CA THR A 1003 8.68 56.97 -55.66
C THR A 1003 9.44 55.65 -55.51
N SER A 1004 10.22 55.27 -56.53
CA SER A 1004 11.09 54.09 -56.51
C SER A 1004 12.56 54.45 -56.22
N ASN A 1005 12.87 55.74 -56.05
CA ASN A 1005 14.23 56.23 -55.88
C ASN A 1005 14.68 56.13 -54.41
N ILE A 1006 15.77 55.40 -54.17
CA ILE A 1006 16.24 55.02 -52.83
C ILE A 1006 16.52 56.25 -51.96
N THR A 1007 17.14 57.30 -52.51
CA THR A 1007 17.49 58.52 -51.76
C THR A 1007 16.25 59.30 -51.31
N LEU A 1008 15.22 59.38 -52.15
CA LEU A 1008 13.96 60.03 -51.79
C LEU A 1008 13.14 59.21 -50.77
N ILE A 1009 13.31 57.89 -50.76
CA ILE A 1009 12.68 57.00 -49.78
C ILE A 1009 13.35 57.15 -48.40
N GLU A 1010 14.68 57.32 -48.36
CA GLU A 1010 15.42 57.64 -47.13
C GLU A 1010 15.01 59.01 -46.55
N ASP A 1011 14.71 59.98 -47.41
CA ASP A 1011 14.15 61.30 -47.03
C ASP A 1011 12.66 61.25 -46.63
N GLY A 1012 12.02 60.08 -46.69
CA GLY A 1012 10.67 59.83 -46.17
C GLY A 1012 9.54 59.75 -47.22
N ALA A 1013 9.83 59.72 -48.52
CA ALA A 1013 8.83 59.48 -49.56
C ALA A 1013 8.27 58.05 -49.53
N GLU A 1014 7.02 57.86 -49.95
CA GLU A 1014 6.38 56.52 -49.94
C GLU A 1014 6.91 55.62 -51.07
N PRO A 1015 7.34 54.37 -50.78
CA PRO A 1015 7.80 53.44 -51.80
C PRO A 1015 6.63 52.90 -52.64
N CYS A 1016 6.80 52.83 -53.96
CA CYS A 1016 5.82 52.20 -54.86
C CYS A 1016 5.80 50.66 -54.69
N THR A 1017 4.64 50.04 -54.92
CA THR A 1017 4.47 48.58 -54.93
C THR A 1017 5.03 47.95 -56.21
N SER A 1018 5.68 46.80 -56.12
CA SER A 1018 6.20 46.05 -57.26
C SER A 1018 5.09 45.29 -58.01
N THR A 1019 5.05 45.40 -59.34
CA THR A 1019 4.07 44.72 -60.22
C THR A 1019 4.54 43.35 -60.71
N TYR A 1020 5.80 42.96 -60.45
CA TYR A 1020 6.45 41.81 -61.10
C TYR A 1020 5.76 40.46 -60.88
N ALA A 1021 5.28 40.20 -59.67
CA ALA A 1021 4.67 38.91 -59.28
C ALA A 1021 3.34 39.09 -58.54
N ASN A 1022 2.49 40.02 -58.99
CA ASN A 1022 1.23 40.34 -58.31
C ASN A 1022 0.27 39.13 -58.18
N TRP A 1023 0.20 38.27 -59.21
CA TRP A 1023 -0.63 37.05 -59.18
C TRP A 1023 -0.27 36.11 -58.00
N LEU A 1024 1.00 36.08 -57.59
CA LEU A 1024 1.47 35.27 -56.47
C LEU A 1024 1.03 35.86 -55.12
N VAL A 1025 0.95 37.18 -55.01
CA VAL A 1025 0.43 37.88 -53.81
C VAL A 1025 -1.06 37.55 -53.61
N VAL A 1026 -1.85 37.59 -54.69
CA VAL A 1026 -3.27 37.20 -54.66
C VAL A 1026 -3.43 35.71 -54.31
N LEU A 1027 -2.61 34.83 -54.88
CA LEU A 1027 -2.62 33.40 -54.56
C LEU A 1027 -2.27 33.14 -53.09
N LEU A 1028 -1.22 33.77 -52.57
CA LEU A 1028 -0.81 33.65 -51.17
C LEU A 1028 -1.88 34.19 -50.21
N LEU A 1029 -2.59 35.26 -50.58
CA LEU A 1029 -3.73 35.77 -49.81
C LEU A 1029 -4.87 34.74 -49.73
N VAL A 1030 -5.22 34.09 -50.85
CA VAL A 1030 -6.26 33.03 -50.85
C VAL A 1030 -5.84 31.84 -49.99
N ILE A 1031 -4.59 31.36 -50.14
CA ILE A 1031 -4.06 30.25 -49.34
C ILE A 1031 -4.05 30.63 -47.86
N TYR A 1032 -3.61 31.85 -47.54
CA TYR A 1032 -3.58 32.38 -46.18
C TYR A 1032 -4.98 32.39 -45.56
N LEU A 1033 -5.99 32.93 -46.25
CA LEU A 1033 -7.37 32.98 -45.77
C LEU A 1033 -7.98 31.58 -45.63
N LEU A 1034 -7.71 30.66 -46.56
CA LEU A 1034 -8.17 29.28 -46.45
C LEU A 1034 -7.59 28.59 -45.21
N VAL A 1035 -6.28 28.66 -45.01
CA VAL A 1035 -5.62 28.02 -43.87
C VAL A 1035 -6.05 28.67 -42.55
N THR A 1036 -6.11 30.00 -42.49
CA THR A 1036 -6.49 30.71 -41.25
C THR A 1036 -7.96 30.51 -40.90
N ASN A 1037 -8.87 30.84 -41.82
CA ASN A 1037 -10.29 30.89 -41.50
C ASN A 1037 -10.98 29.52 -41.58
N ILE A 1038 -10.59 28.65 -42.51
CA ILE A 1038 -11.24 27.33 -42.65
C ILE A 1038 -10.55 26.29 -41.78
N LEU A 1039 -9.22 26.29 -41.67
CA LEU A 1039 -8.52 25.27 -40.89
C LEU A 1039 -8.30 25.73 -39.43
N LEU A 1040 -7.57 26.83 -39.20
CA LEU A 1040 -7.15 27.22 -37.86
C LEU A 1040 -8.33 27.66 -36.97
N VAL A 1041 -9.23 28.53 -37.46
CA VAL A 1041 -10.39 28.99 -36.67
C VAL A 1041 -11.35 27.83 -36.34
N ASN A 1042 -11.62 26.93 -37.28
CA ASN A 1042 -12.49 25.77 -37.00
C ASN A 1042 -11.83 24.77 -36.03
N LEU A 1043 -10.50 24.60 -36.11
CA LEU A 1043 -9.76 23.82 -35.13
C LEU A 1043 -9.86 24.45 -33.73
N LEU A 1044 -9.78 25.79 -33.62
CA LEU A 1044 -10.00 26.49 -32.35
C LEU A 1044 -11.40 26.24 -31.79
N ILE A 1045 -12.44 26.32 -32.63
CA ILE A 1045 -13.82 26.01 -32.24
C ILE A 1045 -13.93 24.57 -31.73
N ALA A 1046 -13.29 23.61 -32.41
CA ALA A 1046 -13.30 22.20 -31.99
C ALA A 1046 -12.58 21.99 -30.65
N MET A 1047 -11.38 22.56 -30.46
CA MET A 1047 -10.64 22.51 -29.19
C MET A 1047 -11.46 23.12 -28.05
N PHE A 1048 -12.05 24.30 -28.28
CA PHE A 1048 -12.90 24.94 -27.29
C PHE A 1048 -14.15 24.13 -26.98
N SER A 1049 -14.80 23.51 -27.97
CA SER A 1049 -15.97 22.67 -27.74
C SER A 1049 -15.64 21.45 -26.87
N HIS A 1050 -14.51 20.79 -27.13
CA HIS A 1050 -14.06 19.65 -26.33
C HIS A 1050 -13.68 20.09 -24.89
N THR A 1051 -12.87 21.13 -24.73
CA THR A 1051 -12.47 21.63 -23.41
C THR A 1051 -13.66 22.19 -22.64
N PHE A 1052 -14.58 22.90 -23.29
CA PHE A 1052 -15.82 23.40 -22.69
C PHE A 1052 -16.66 22.24 -22.15
N SER A 1053 -16.91 21.21 -22.96
CA SER A 1053 -17.73 20.05 -22.55
C SER A 1053 -17.13 19.33 -21.35
N LYS A 1054 -15.79 19.11 -21.37
CA LYS A 1054 -15.07 18.45 -20.28
C LYS A 1054 -15.04 19.29 -18.98
N VAL A 1055 -14.91 20.61 -19.09
CA VAL A 1055 -14.84 21.49 -17.93
C VAL A 1055 -16.24 21.79 -17.37
N GLN A 1056 -17.26 21.89 -18.21
CA GLN A 1056 -18.64 22.22 -17.81
C GLN A 1056 -19.20 21.22 -16.80
N GLU A 1057 -18.96 19.92 -17.03
CA GLU A 1057 -19.45 18.83 -16.16
C GLU A 1057 -19.03 19.02 -14.68
N ASN A 1058 -17.79 19.48 -14.46
CA ASN A 1058 -17.24 19.67 -13.11
C ASN A 1058 -17.23 21.14 -12.66
N SER A 1059 -17.61 22.09 -13.52
CA SER A 1059 -17.43 23.52 -13.26
C SER A 1059 -18.16 24.03 -12.01
N ASP A 1060 -19.33 23.49 -11.70
CA ASP A 1060 -20.11 23.86 -10.51
C ASP A 1060 -19.41 23.44 -9.21
N THR A 1061 -18.80 22.25 -9.17
CA THR A 1061 -18.06 21.78 -7.98
C THR A 1061 -16.81 22.63 -7.74
N TYR A 1062 -16.09 23.01 -8.80
CA TYR A 1062 -14.99 23.96 -8.72
C TYR A 1062 -15.44 25.34 -8.21
N TRP A 1063 -16.59 25.84 -8.70
CA TRP A 1063 -17.12 27.13 -8.26
C TRP A 1063 -17.54 27.10 -6.78
N LYS A 1064 -18.28 26.07 -6.36
CA LYS A 1064 -18.70 25.87 -4.96
C LYS A 1064 -17.52 25.83 -3.99
N PHE A 1065 -16.40 25.23 -4.40
CA PHE A 1065 -15.14 25.25 -3.65
C PHE A 1065 -14.53 26.67 -3.58
N GLN A 1066 -14.38 27.34 -4.72
CA GLN A 1066 -13.80 28.70 -4.77
C GLN A 1066 -14.66 29.73 -4.01
N ARG A 1067 -15.98 29.55 -4.01
CA ARG A 1067 -16.94 30.37 -3.24
C ARG A 1067 -16.60 30.43 -1.76
N TYR A 1068 -16.13 29.32 -1.15
CA TYR A 1068 -15.69 29.32 0.24
C TYR A 1068 -14.54 30.31 0.48
N ASN A 1069 -13.49 30.23 -0.34
CA ASN A 1069 -12.29 31.07 -0.21
C ASN A 1069 -12.65 32.56 -0.35
N LEU A 1070 -13.53 32.89 -1.30
CA LEU A 1070 -14.03 34.25 -1.50
C LEU A 1070 -14.87 34.74 -0.30
N ILE A 1071 -15.79 33.92 0.22
CA ILE A 1071 -16.60 34.29 1.39
C ILE A 1071 -15.71 34.51 2.62
N LEU A 1072 -14.73 33.64 2.85
CA LEU A 1072 -13.78 33.77 3.95
C LEU A 1072 -12.99 35.08 3.84
N GLU A 1073 -12.56 35.44 2.63
CA GLU A 1073 -11.89 36.70 2.35
C GLU A 1073 -12.77 37.90 2.72
N TYR A 1074 -14.00 37.99 2.18
CA TYR A 1074 -14.92 39.10 2.44
C TYR A 1074 -15.40 39.19 3.89
N HIS A 1075 -15.54 38.06 4.59
CA HIS A 1075 -15.87 38.05 6.00
C HIS A 1075 -14.72 38.61 6.87
N SER A 1076 -13.47 38.34 6.48
CA SER A 1076 -12.28 38.86 7.16
C SER A 1076 -12.07 40.37 6.91
N ARG A 1077 -12.60 40.91 5.81
CA ARG A 1077 -12.47 42.32 5.45
C ARG A 1077 -13.16 43.24 6.47
N PRO A 1078 -12.64 44.46 6.69
CA PRO A 1078 -13.36 45.48 7.44
C PRO A 1078 -14.68 45.86 6.72
N CYS A 1079 -15.66 46.34 7.49
CA CYS A 1079 -17.00 46.62 6.96
C CYS A 1079 -17.08 47.88 6.08
N LEU A 1080 -16.14 48.81 6.27
CA LEU A 1080 -16.09 50.06 5.52
C LEU A 1080 -15.43 49.83 4.16
N ALA A 1081 -16.11 50.23 3.08
CA ALA A 1081 -15.56 50.20 1.73
C ALA A 1081 -14.49 51.30 1.53
N PRO A 1082 -13.52 51.10 0.62
CA PRO A 1082 -12.64 52.18 0.15
C PRO A 1082 -13.50 53.36 -0.37
N PRO A 1083 -13.18 54.62 0.00
CA PRO A 1083 -11.94 55.11 0.63
C PRO A 1083 -11.99 55.18 2.17
N PHE A 1084 -13.15 54.94 2.80
CA PHE A 1084 -13.33 55.07 4.26
C PHE A 1084 -12.69 53.95 5.08
N ILE A 1085 -12.17 52.93 4.40
CA ILE A 1085 -11.47 51.78 4.98
C ILE A 1085 -10.28 52.20 5.88
N ILE A 1086 -9.64 53.35 5.60
CA ILE A 1086 -8.50 53.85 6.38
C ILE A 1086 -8.84 54.06 7.87
N ILE A 1087 -10.07 54.48 8.18
CA ILE A 1087 -10.56 54.65 9.55
C ILE A 1087 -10.57 53.30 10.27
N SER A 1088 -10.96 52.24 9.56
CA SER A 1088 -10.94 50.88 10.09
C SER A 1088 -9.52 50.37 10.30
N HIS A 1089 -8.58 50.67 9.40
CA HIS A 1089 -7.17 50.28 9.58
C HIS A 1089 -6.55 50.98 10.79
N ILE A 1090 -6.79 52.28 10.96
CA ILE A 1090 -6.34 53.05 12.13
C ILE A 1090 -6.93 52.46 13.41
N HIS A 1091 -8.24 52.16 13.43
CA HIS A 1091 -8.88 51.52 14.57
C HIS A 1091 -8.28 50.15 14.91
N LEU A 1092 -7.98 49.33 13.89
CA LEU A 1092 -7.39 48.00 14.08
C LEU A 1092 -5.93 48.08 14.58
N LEU A 1093 -5.14 49.03 14.05
CA LEU A 1093 -3.77 49.30 14.47
C LEU A 1093 -3.74 49.75 15.94
N ILE A 1094 -4.62 50.67 16.32
CA ILE A 1094 -4.79 51.11 17.72
C ILE A 1094 -5.16 49.92 18.61
N LYS A 1095 -6.14 49.11 18.21
CA LYS A 1095 -6.58 47.95 19.00
C LYS A 1095 -5.47 46.91 19.18
N ARG A 1096 -4.64 46.69 18.16
CA ARG A 1096 -3.58 45.68 18.15
C ARG A 1096 -2.31 46.15 18.89
N HIS A 1097 -1.83 47.36 18.62
CA HIS A 1097 -0.60 47.88 19.24
C HIS A 1097 -0.80 48.50 20.62
N ILE A 1098 -1.93 49.17 20.87
CA ILE A 1098 -2.14 49.90 22.13
C ILE A 1098 -2.93 49.05 23.14
N ARG A 1099 -3.96 48.31 22.70
CA ARG A 1099 -4.83 47.54 23.63
C ARG A 1099 -4.53 46.04 23.70
N LYS A 1100 -3.69 45.48 22.83
CA LYS A 1100 -3.37 44.03 22.73
C LYS A 1100 -4.61 43.11 22.73
N ILE A 1101 -5.77 43.58 22.27
CA ILE A 1101 -7.00 42.77 22.23
C ILE A 1101 -7.04 42.02 20.88
N PRO A 1102 -7.17 40.68 20.85
CA PRO A 1102 -7.29 39.92 19.62
C PRO A 1102 -8.59 40.27 18.84
N SER A 1103 -8.56 40.07 17.52
CA SER A 1103 -9.71 40.38 16.65
C SER A 1103 -10.86 39.40 16.88
N THR A 1104 -12.07 39.91 17.11
CA THR A 1104 -13.27 39.14 17.45
C THR A 1104 -13.97 38.52 16.23
N LYS A 1105 -13.62 38.91 15.00
CA LYS A 1105 -14.27 38.45 13.76
C LYS A 1105 -14.00 36.98 13.40
N ILE A 1106 -13.00 36.32 14.01
CA ILE A 1106 -12.61 34.95 13.65
C ILE A 1106 -13.61 33.89 14.20
N LYS A 1107 -14.46 34.26 15.17
CA LYS A 1107 -15.34 33.32 15.91
C LYS A 1107 -16.52 32.72 15.12
N HIS A 1108 -16.85 33.21 13.92
CA HIS A 1108 -17.93 32.62 13.10
C HIS A 1108 -17.50 31.37 12.31
N PHE A 1109 -16.20 31.21 12.07
CA PHE A 1109 -15.63 30.05 11.37
C PHE A 1109 -14.96 29.06 12.33
N VAL A 1110 -14.83 29.44 13.60
CA VAL A 1110 -14.12 28.69 14.63
C VAL A 1110 -14.94 28.78 15.91
N LEU A 1111 -15.49 27.64 16.32
CA LEU A 1111 -16.26 27.50 17.54
C LEU A 1111 -15.52 26.56 18.51
N GLU A 1112 -15.13 27.12 19.65
CA GLU A 1112 -14.64 26.35 20.79
C GLU A 1112 -15.87 25.93 21.63
N ILE A 1113 -16.10 24.63 21.73
CA ILE A 1113 -17.24 24.05 22.43
C ILE A 1113 -16.76 23.50 23.78
N ARG A 1114 -17.56 23.68 24.83
CA ARG A 1114 -17.27 23.10 26.15
C ARG A 1114 -17.23 21.56 26.07
N ASP A 1115 -16.27 20.93 26.76
CA ASP A 1115 -15.97 19.49 26.61
C ASP A 1115 -17.20 18.55 26.71
N ARG A 1116 -18.16 18.84 27.61
CA ARG A 1116 -19.40 18.04 27.77
C ARG A 1116 -20.32 18.09 26.54
N GLU A 1117 -20.37 19.22 25.86
CA GLU A 1117 -21.21 19.40 24.66
C GLU A 1117 -20.48 18.86 23.44
N ALA A 1118 -19.16 19.02 23.41
CA ALA A 1118 -18.29 18.43 22.40
C ALA A 1118 -18.36 16.89 22.40
N SER A 1119 -18.43 16.26 23.58
CA SER A 1119 -18.58 14.81 23.70
C SER A 1119 -19.95 14.32 23.21
N ARG A 1120 -21.04 15.01 23.56
CA ARG A 1120 -22.40 14.71 23.05
C ARG A 1120 -22.49 14.79 21.53
N LEU A 1121 -21.84 15.80 20.93
CA LEU A 1121 -21.80 15.93 19.48
C LEU A 1121 -21.00 14.79 18.84
N ASN A 1122 -19.87 14.40 19.43
CA ASN A 1122 -19.07 13.28 18.94
C ASN A 1122 -19.80 11.94 19.07
N THR A 1123 -20.52 11.70 20.16
CA THR A 1123 -21.34 10.48 20.29
C THR A 1123 -22.48 10.45 19.27
N TRP A 1124 -23.08 11.60 18.99
CA TRP A 1124 -24.10 11.69 17.94
C TRP A 1124 -23.51 11.43 16.55
N GLU A 1125 -22.36 12.02 16.22
CA GLU A 1125 -21.65 11.75 14.97
C GLU A 1125 -21.32 10.26 14.82
N ALA A 1126 -20.84 9.62 15.89
CA ALA A 1126 -20.53 8.19 15.89
C ALA A 1126 -21.77 7.32 15.61
N ILE A 1127 -22.92 7.65 16.21
CA ILE A 1127 -24.19 6.96 15.93
C ILE A 1127 -24.59 7.12 14.47
N GLN A 1128 -24.46 8.32 13.89
CA GLN A 1128 -24.77 8.53 12.47
C GLN A 1128 -23.83 7.75 11.55
N LYS A 1129 -22.53 7.70 11.88
CA LYS A 1129 -21.57 6.85 11.16
C LYS A 1129 -21.99 5.38 11.21
N GLU A 1130 -22.34 4.83 12.36
CA GLU A 1130 -22.77 3.42 12.47
C GLU A 1130 -24.02 3.12 11.62
N ASN A 1131 -24.99 4.04 11.62
CA ASN A 1131 -26.16 3.92 10.74
C ASN A 1131 -25.76 3.86 9.27
N ILE A 1132 -24.77 4.65 8.84
CA ILE A 1132 -24.26 4.61 7.47
C ILE A 1132 -23.54 3.32 7.17
N LEU A 1133 -22.63 2.89 8.04
CA LEU A 1133 -21.86 1.68 7.84
C LEU A 1133 -22.78 0.46 7.74
N THR A 1134 -23.85 0.40 8.54
CA THR A 1134 -24.85 -0.67 8.44
C THR A 1134 -25.62 -0.61 7.13
N VAL A 1135 -26.04 0.59 6.68
CA VAL A 1135 -26.71 0.77 5.37
C VAL A 1135 -25.79 0.45 4.20
N GLN A 1136 -24.53 0.88 4.24
CA GLN A 1136 -23.52 0.58 3.22
C GLN A 1136 -23.26 -0.93 3.18
N ASN A 1137 -22.97 -1.57 4.32
CA ASN A 1137 -22.78 -3.02 4.41
C ASN A 1137 -24.02 -3.78 3.90
N LYS A 1138 -25.23 -3.29 4.17
CA LYS A 1138 -26.47 -3.87 3.62
C LYS A 1138 -26.54 -3.72 2.11
N ARG A 1139 -26.29 -2.52 1.56
CA ARG A 1139 -26.24 -2.29 0.11
C ARG A 1139 -25.19 -3.16 -0.57
N GLU A 1140 -24.00 -3.29 0.02
CA GLU A 1140 -22.95 -4.17 -0.49
C GLU A 1140 -23.38 -5.63 -0.48
N ARG A 1141 -24.08 -6.08 0.57
CA ARG A 1141 -24.65 -7.42 0.65
C ARG A 1141 -25.77 -7.66 -0.36
N GLU A 1142 -26.49 -6.61 -0.77
CA GLU A 1142 -27.58 -6.64 -1.75
C GLU A 1142 -27.10 -6.51 -3.20
N LYS A 1143 -25.85 -6.07 -3.46
CA LYS A 1143 -25.26 -6.02 -4.80
C LYS A 1143 -25.40 -7.39 -5.49
N ASP A 1144 -25.89 -7.39 -6.73
CA ASP A 1144 -26.13 -8.62 -7.47
C ASP A 1144 -24.85 -9.46 -7.67
N SER A 1145 -23.69 -8.81 -7.79
CA SER A 1145 -22.40 -9.50 -7.86
C SER A 1145 -22.06 -10.27 -6.58
N GLU A 1146 -22.28 -9.69 -5.40
CA GLU A 1146 -22.05 -10.35 -4.12
C GLU A 1146 -23.11 -11.43 -3.85
N ARG A 1147 -24.36 -11.20 -4.25
CA ARG A 1147 -25.41 -12.23 -4.23
C ARG A 1147 -25.02 -13.42 -5.10
N LEU A 1148 -24.51 -13.18 -6.31
CA LEU A 1148 -24.03 -14.22 -7.22
C LEU A 1148 -22.85 -15.00 -6.63
N LYS A 1149 -21.88 -14.32 -6.02
CA LYS A 1149 -20.77 -14.98 -5.31
C LYS A 1149 -21.28 -15.86 -4.18
N ARG A 1150 -22.21 -15.38 -3.35
CA ARG A 1150 -22.80 -16.20 -2.27
C ARG A 1150 -23.59 -17.38 -2.81
N THR A 1151 -24.34 -17.21 -3.90
CA THR A 1151 -25.01 -18.34 -4.53
C THR A 1151 -24.00 -19.33 -5.09
N SER A 1152 -22.88 -18.87 -5.67
CA SER A 1152 -21.79 -19.75 -6.10
C SER A 1152 -21.24 -20.56 -4.94
N VAL A 1153 -20.83 -19.91 -3.84
CA VAL A 1153 -20.30 -20.59 -2.65
C VAL A 1153 -21.33 -21.57 -2.05
N LYS A 1154 -22.62 -21.21 -2.05
CA LYS A 1154 -23.70 -22.11 -1.62
C LYS A 1154 -23.88 -23.29 -2.57
N VAL A 1155 -23.84 -23.07 -3.88
CA VAL A 1155 -23.90 -24.15 -4.88
C VAL A 1155 -22.70 -25.06 -4.72
N ASP A 1156 -21.50 -24.53 -4.51
CA ASP A 1156 -20.29 -25.31 -4.25
C ASP A 1156 -20.44 -26.16 -2.98
N SER A 1157 -20.99 -25.59 -1.90
CA SER A 1157 -21.30 -26.35 -0.68
C SER A 1157 -22.36 -27.44 -0.89
N VAL A 1158 -23.40 -27.17 -1.68
CA VAL A 1158 -24.43 -28.18 -2.02
C VAL A 1158 -23.84 -29.27 -2.92
N LEU A 1159 -22.95 -28.93 -3.85
CA LEU A 1159 -22.25 -29.89 -4.70
C LEU A 1159 -21.37 -30.83 -3.86
N LYS A 1160 -20.67 -30.30 -2.84
CA LYS A 1160 -19.93 -31.13 -1.87
C LYS A 1160 -20.84 -32.10 -1.14
N GLN A 1161 -21.94 -31.62 -0.56
CA GLN A 1161 -22.92 -32.47 0.13
C GLN A 1161 -23.55 -33.51 -0.80
N MET A 1162 -23.84 -33.16 -2.06
CA MET A 1162 -24.38 -34.09 -3.05
C MET A 1162 -23.39 -35.19 -3.43
N ALA A 1163 -22.09 -34.87 -3.47
CA ALA A 1163 -21.04 -35.87 -3.69
C ALA A 1163 -21.00 -36.90 -2.55
N GLU A 1164 -21.07 -36.44 -1.29
CA GLU A 1164 -21.13 -37.32 -0.12
C GLU A 1164 -22.36 -38.23 -0.17
N ILE A 1165 -23.55 -37.70 -0.46
CA ILE A 1165 -24.78 -38.48 -0.54
C ILE A 1165 -24.68 -39.56 -1.63
N ARG A 1166 -24.09 -39.23 -2.78
CA ARG A 1166 -23.89 -40.20 -3.88
C ARG A 1166 -22.99 -41.36 -3.47
N ASP A 1167 -21.96 -41.10 -2.65
CA ASP A 1167 -21.07 -42.15 -2.18
C ASP A 1167 -21.74 -43.02 -1.09
N HIS A 1168 -22.62 -42.44 -0.26
CA HIS A 1168 -23.47 -43.22 0.64
C HIS A 1168 -24.45 -44.15 -0.10
N ASP A 1169 -25.11 -43.67 -1.18
CA ASP A 1169 -26.00 -44.51 -2.01
C ASP A 1169 -25.23 -45.67 -2.66
N ARG A 1170 -24.02 -45.42 -3.17
CA ARG A 1170 -23.14 -46.49 -3.69
C ARG A 1170 -22.82 -47.54 -2.63
N ARG A 1171 -22.47 -47.12 -1.41
CA ARG A 1171 -22.16 -48.02 -0.28
C ARG A 1171 -23.37 -48.85 0.14
N LEU A 1172 -24.56 -48.23 0.17
CA LEU A 1172 -25.81 -48.93 0.48
C LEU A 1172 -26.14 -49.99 -0.57
N ARG A 1173 -25.98 -49.69 -1.86
CA ARG A 1173 -26.20 -50.68 -2.92
C ARG A 1173 -25.23 -51.86 -2.83
N THR A 1174 -23.96 -51.62 -2.52
CA THR A 1174 -23.01 -52.73 -2.30
C THR A 1174 -23.41 -53.59 -1.10
N LEU A 1175 -23.84 -52.98 0.01
CA LEU A 1175 -24.33 -53.72 1.18
C LEU A 1175 -25.60 -54.51 0.86
N GLU A 1176 -26.53 -53.93 0.10
CA GLU A 1176 -27.75 -54.60 -0.35
C GLU A 1176 -27.39 -55.83 -1.21
N THR A 1177 -26.45 -55.71 -2.15
CA THR A 1177 -25.99 -56.85 -2.96
C THR A 1177 -25.28 -57.93 -2.13
N GLU A 1178 -24.51 -57.56 -1.12
CA GLU A 1178 -23.90 -58.53 -0.20
C GLU A 1178 -24.96 -59.23 0.66
N LEU A 1179 -25.99 -58.52 1.09
CA LEU A 1179 -27.08 -59.07 1.90
C LEU A 1179 -27.97 -60.00 1.07
N GLU A 1180 -28.28 -59.63 -0.19
CA GLU A 1180 -28.92 -60.51 -1.17
C GLU A 1180 -28.08 -61.76 -1.45
N PHE A 1181 -26.75 -61.62 -1.54
CA PHE A 1181 -25.86 -62.76 -1.67
C PHE A 1181 -25.89 -63.66 -0.42
N CYS A 1182 -25.78 -63.08 0.77
CA CYS A 1182 -25.81 -63.83 2.03
C CYS A 1182 -27.13 -64.57 2.21
N THR A 1183 -28.27 -63.94 1.90
CA THR A 1183 -29.59 -64.56 1.95
C THR A 1183 -29.76 -65.65 0.88
N SER A 1184 -29.22 -65.45 -0.32
CA SER A 1184 -29.18 -66.48 -1.37
C SER A 1184 -28.28 -67.66 -1.00
N ALA A 1185 -27.15 -67.40 -0.34
CA ALA A 1185 -26.24 -68.44 0.15
C ALA A 1185 -26.86 -69.22 1.32
N LEU A 1186 -27.49 -68.52 2.27
CA LEU A 1186 -28.19 -69.14 3.41
C LEU A 1186 -29.38 -69.99 2.95
N SER A 1187 -30.18 -69.51 1.99
CA SER A 1187 -31.26 -70.30 1.40
C SER A 1187 -30.73 -71.51 0.64
N TRP A 1188 -29.63 -71.37 -0.12
CA TRP A 1188 -28.96 -72.50 -0.76
C TRP A 1188 -28.43 -73.54 0.25
N ILE A 1189 -27.84 -73.10 1.38
CA ILE A 1189 -27.39 -73.98 2.46
C ILE A 1189 -28.59 -74.68 3.11
N MET A 1190 -29.69 -73.96 3.37
CA MET A 1190 -30.91 -74.51 3.97
C MET A 1190 -31.58 -75.54 3.05
N GLU A 1191 -31.68 -75.25 1.75
CA GLU A 1191 -32.15 -76.19 0.73
C GLU A 1191 -31.24 -77.44 0.69
N GLY A 1192 -29.92 -77.25 0.67
CA GLY A 1192 -28.93 -78.34 0.71
C GLY A 1192 -29.01 -79.22 1.96
N LEU A 1193 -29.28 -78.64 3.12
CA LEU A 1193 -29.49 -79.38 4.36
C LEU A 1193 -30.83 -80.13 4.36
N SER A 1194 -31.88 -79.57 3.73
CA SER A 1194 -33.20 -80.20 3.60
C SER A 1194 -33.22 -81.37 2.60
N GLU A 1195 -32.38 -81.33 1.57
CA GLU A 1195 -32.24 -82.37 0.54
C GLU A 1195 -31.30 -83.53 0.95
N SER A 1196 -30.78 -83.53 2.18
CA SER A 1196 -29.77 -84.48 2.70
C SER A 1196 -30.14 -85.98 2.67
N ASN A 1197 -31.33 -86.36 2.19
CA ASN A 1197 -31.70 -87.76 1.92
C ASN A 1197 -31.60 -88.19 0.43
N ASN A 1198 -31.31 -87.30 -0.53
CA ASN A 1198 -31.11 -87.67 -1.94
C ASN A 1198 -29.83 -87.03 -2.52
N PHE A 1199 -28.93 -87.88 -3.00
CA PHE A 1199 -27.52 -87.58 -3.31
C PHE A 1199 -27.25 -86.72 -4.56
N LYS A 1200 -28.13 -85.77 -4.93
CA LYS A 1200 -27.90 -84.87 -6.07
C LYS A 1200 -28.52 -83.49 -5.86
N MET A 1201 -27.69 -82.56 -5.39
CA MET A 1201 -28.03 -81.16 -5.20
C MET A 1201 -28.28 -80.49 -6.57
N THR A 1202 -29.50 -80.01 -6.80
CA THR A 1202 -29.95 -79.54 -8.14
C THR A 1202 -29.55 -78.10 -8.49
N ARG A 1203 -28.95 -77.34 -7.56
CA ARG A 1203 -28.71 -75.89 -7.71
C ARG A 1203 -27.22 -75.55 -7.48
N SER A 1204 -26.61 -74.83 -8.43
CA SER A 1204 -25.22 -74.37 -8.34
C SER A 1204 -25.04 -73.33 -7.23
N MET A 1205 -23.90 -73.37 -6.54
CA MET A 1205 -23.56 -72.43 -5.46
C MET A 1205 -23.62 -70.97 -5.98
N PRO A 1206 -24.29 -70.06 -5.26
CA PRO A 1206 -24.27 -68.64 -5.63
C PRO A 1206 -22.82 -68.13 -5.53
N THR A 1207 -22.35 -67.49 -6.61
CA THR A 1207 -21.03 -66.86 -6.69
C THR A 1207 -21.19 -65.34 -6.63
N LEU A 1208 -20.50 -64.70 -5.69
CA LEU A 1208 -20.38 -63.24 -5.63
C LEU A 1208 -19.68 -62.77 -6.92
N ARG A 1209 -20.25 -61.79 -7.63
CA ARG A 1209 -19.73 -61.33 -8.91
C ARG A 1209 -19.01 -60.00 -8.78
#